data_AF-A0ABD1D2Q1-F1
#
_entry.id   AF-A0ABD1D2Q1-F1
#
_cell.length_a   1.000
_cell.length_b   1.000
_cell.length_c   1.000
_cell.angle_alpha   90.00
_cell.angle_beta   90.00
_cell.angle_gamma   90.00
#
_symmetry.space_group_name_H-M   'P 1'
#
loop_
_entity.id
_entity.type
_entity.pdbx_description
1 polymer ?
#
loop_
_entity_poly.entity_id
_entity_poly.type
_entity_poly.pdbx_seq_one_letter_code
_entity_poly.pdbx_strand_id
1 'polypeptide(L)'
;MDLKTYKKIHPVKYYKDHLESNIRPDGREVGDLRPLAINFGSITSADGSSIVKIGNTTVVCGIKAELAPPKPVEPETGFLVPNIEISPLCSPKYRPGPPSEEAQVNSCSLADAILNSGCVNLKDLCITKEKLVWALYCDLVCLDHDGCVFDASVIALVAALHTLTLPRMRHNADTDEREVLEEEPREALKLSSIPVTTSFAVLCGRIVADPTAEEEALATSTITITICDATLSYINKSGGEPVEQELLDQCIENAMKREKSVRALIKTMTAAERQCRSVVSQSASTFHNLLPDKAEICFRLWIKLLQIGNTSFSNRSERSPQPTSVPLDAIHQHNHPRATMRRNTRVLLKYALVGGFVLLFLVLIVRSFNVVDRQNLLDESPAEPLAQHRKQGSFFNGPKKNVHKRRIDWHDYKLIEAERSRSGVGEHGKPGHLEKKDEEMQDKLFKKNGFNAVLSDLISLNRSLPDIRHPGCKKKKYLSELPTVSVVVPFYNEHWSTLLRTASSVLLRSPPELISEIILVDDCSTKEFLKDQLDRYVAENMPKVKVIHLPERSGLITARLAGAKAATADVLIFLDSHTEANVNWLPPLLEPIAEDYRTCVCPFIDVVAWDTFEYRAQDEGARGAFDWKFYYKRLPLLPKDLANPTEPFESPIMAGGLFAISSKFFWELGGYDEGLDIWGGEQYELSFKIWQCGGQMYDAPCSRVGHIYRGYAPFGNPRKKDFLTRNYKRVAEVWMDEYKEYLYVRDRKKYDNTDAGDLSKQLAIRDKLQCKPFKWFIEHVAFDLIEKYPPVEPPDFANGAIQSVASPNLCVDTLSHGEKETIGLFGCAADKAQPQANQFFQLSWHRDLRIKYGELCWDVSESIANAKILLYHCHGGQGNQLWRYDLDSQQIRQGKNNRCLDMDADKRAVFVNPCSESNPNQRWKWGYLNMTALRHWDSYGAKIIE
;
A
#
# COMPACT_ATOMS: atom_id res chain seq x y z
N MET A 1 -41.02 -26.61 6.45
CA MET A 1 -39.70 -25.95 6.62
C MET A 1 -39.94 -24.46 6.52
N ASP A 2 -39.39 -23.64 7.41
CA ASP A 2 -39.55 -22.18 7.34
C ASP A 2 -38.94 -21.63 6.03
N LEU A 3 -39.55 -20.58 5.47
CA LEU A 3 -39.20 -20.00 4.16
C LEU A 3 -37.75 -19.49 4.13
N LYS A 4 -37.26 -18.89 5.22
CA LYS A 4 -35.85 -18.47 5.33
C LYS A 4 -34.91 -19.66 5.42
N THR A 5 -35.36 -20.74 6.04
CA THR A 5 -34.60 -22.00 6.13
C THR A 5 -34.56 -22.72 4.78
N TYR A 6 -35.64 -22.69 4.01
CA TYR A 6 -35.70 -23.20 2.63
C TYR A 6 -34.81 -22.42 1.67
N LYS A 7 -34.82 -21.09 1.74
CA LYS A 7 -33.89 -20.25 0.98
C LYS A 7 -32.42 -20.57 1.27
N LYS A 8 -32.05 -20.81 2.53
CA LYS A 8 -30.67 -21.14 2.92
C LYS A 8 -30.22 -22.53 2.48
N ILE A 9 -31.09 -23.53 2.59
CA ILE A 9 -30.74 -24.94 2.30
C ILE A 9 -30.80 -25.22 0.79
N HIS A 10 -31.73 -24.58 0.07
CA HIS A 10 -31.92 -24.77 -1.37
C HIS A 10 -32.06 -23.43 -2.12
N PRO A 11 -31.03 -22.57 -2.14
CA PRO A 11 -31.11 -21.23 -2.73
C PRO A 11 -31.48 -21.27 -4.22
N VAL A 12 -30.83 -22.10 -5.03
CA VAL A 12 -31.12 -22.19 -6.48
C VAL A 12 -32.57 -22.59 -6.74
N LYS A 13 -33.08 -23.59 -6.02
CA LYS A 13 -34.48 -24.04 -6.16
C LYS A 13 -35.46 -22.96 -5.70
N TYR A 14 -35.16 -22.29 -4.59
CA TYR A 14 -35.98 -21.19 -4.09
C TYR A 14 -36.15 -20.07 -5.14
N TYR A 15 -35.06 -19.60 -5.76
CA TYR A 15 -35.15 -18.58 -6.82
C TYR A 15 -35.82 -19.12 -8.08
N LYS A 16 -35.56 -20.38 -8.46
CA LYS A 16 -36.23 -21.02 -9.60
C LYS A 16 -37.75 -21.05 -9.44
N ASP A 17 -38.25 -21.48 -8.26
CA ASP A 17 -39.68 -21.57 -7.96
C ASP A 17 -40.38 -20.18 -8.09
N HIS A 18 -39.68 -19.11 -7.71
CA HIS A 18 -40.19 -17.72 -7.84
C HIS A 18 -40.16 -17.25 -9.30
N LEU A 19 -39.05 -17.48 -10.00
CA LEU A 19 -38.90 -17.11 -11.41
C LEU A 19 -39.84 -17.87 -12.35
N GLU A 20 -40.28 -19.08 -12.00
CA GLU A 20 -41.35 -19.81 -12.71
C GLU A 20 -42.69 -19.05 -12.68
N SER A 21 -42.92 -18.23 -11.65
CA SER A 21 -44.09 -17.36 -11.51
C SER A 21 -43.89 -15.93 -12.05
N ASN A 22 -42.78 -15.64 -12.75
CA ASN A 22 -42.39 -14.30 -13.24
C ASN A 22 -42.21 -13.22 -12.15
N ILE A 23 -42.11 -13.61 -10.88
CA ILE A 23 -41.99 -12.69 -9.74
C ILE A 23 -40.71 -13.02 -8.98
N ARG A 24 -39.94 -12.00 -8.58
CA ARG A 24 -38.71 -12.15 -7.80
C ARG A 24 -39.04 -12.24 -6.30
N PRO A 25 -38.14 -12.81 -5.46
CA PRO A 25 -38.37 -12.91 -4.02
C PRO A 25 -38.60 -11.58 -3.28
N ASP A 26 -38.20 -10.45 -3.87
CA ASP A 26 -38.42 -9.10 -3.35
C ASP A 26 -39.72 -8.44 -3.87
N GLY A 27 -40.52 -9.17 -4.68
CA GLY A 27 -41.79 -8.73 -5.23
C GLY A 27 -41.71 -8.00 -6.58
N ARG A 28 -40.51 -7.82 -7.14
CA ARG A 28 -40.29 -7.20 -8.46
C ARG A 28 -40.55 -8.18 -9.61
N GLU A 29 -40.95 -7.68 -10.77
CA GLU A 29 -40.91 -8.48 -12.00
C GLU A 29 -39.47 -8.65 -12.51
N VAL A 30 -39.25 -9.59 -13.43
CA VAL A 30 -37.90 -9.92 -13.95
C VAL A 30 -37.20 -8.74 -14.65
N GLY A 31 -37.96 -7.81 -15.23
CA GLY A 31 -37.46 -6.61 -15.90
C GLY A 31 -37.43 -5.35 -15.03
N ASP A 32 -37.90 -5.42 -13.78
CA ASP A 32 -38.03 -4.25 -12.91
C ASP A 32 -36.69 -3.85 -12.29
N LEU A 33 -36.44 -2.53 -12.31
CA LEU A 33 -35.20 -1.92 -11.83
C LEU A 33 -35.44 -1.24 -10.49
N ARG A 34 -34.43 -1.28 -9.60
CA ARG A 34 -34.48 -0.62 -8.29
C ARG A 34 -34.50 0.92 -8.45
N PRO A 35 -35.08 1.63 -7.46
CA PRO A 35 -35.09 3.09 -7.45
C PRO A 35 -33.67 3.65 -7.49
N LEU A 36 -33.48 4.69 -8.31
CA LEU A 36 -32.21 5.40 -8.49
C LEU A 36 -32.29 6.78 -7.85
N ALA A 37 -31.31 7.13 -7.03
CA ALA A 37 -31.10 8.47 -6.50
C ALA A 37 -29.68 8.94 -6.83
N ILE A 38 -29.53 10.20 -7.25
CA ILE A 38 -28.25 10.83 -7.58
C ILE A 38 -28.15 12.11 -6.77
N ASN A 39 -27.01 12.36 -6.15
CA ASN A 39 -26.67 13.62 -5.51
C ASN A 39 -25.37 14.15 -6.11
N PHE A 40 -25.33 15.43 -6.43
CA PHE A 40 -24.19 16.09 -7.06
C PHE A 40 -23.41 16.89 -6.01
N GLY A 41 -22.10 17.07 -6.22
CA GLY A 41 -21.28 17.94 -5.38
C GLY A 41 -21.18 17.49 -3.92
N SER A 42 -21.26 16.19 -3.65
CA SER A 42 -21.32 15.65 -2.28
C SER A 42 -19.99 15.75 -1.52
N ILE A 43 -18.87 15.93 -2.23
CA ILE A 43 -17.53 16.15 -1.66
C ILE A 43 -17.03 17.51 -2.13
N THR A 44 -16.79 18.43 -1.19
CA THR A 44 -16.38 19.81 -1.46
C THR A 44 -14.90 19.98 -1.80
N SER A 45 -14.04 19.03 -1.37
CA SER A 45 -12.60 19.03 -1.64
C SER A 45 -12.22 18.47 -3.02
N ALA A 46 -13.16 17.83 -3.71
CA ALA A 46 -12.97 17.26 -5.04
C ALA A 46 -13.33 18.29 -6.13
N ASP A 47 -12.67 18.22 -7.28
CA ASP A 47 -12.92 19.12 -8.41
C ASP A 47 -14.26 18.81 -9.11
N GLY A 48 -14.75 17.57 -8.96
CA GLY A 48 -16.11 17.12 -9.26
C GLY A 48 -16.49 15.94 -8.38
N SER A 49 -17.74 15.81 -7.97
CA SER A 49 -18.16 14.71 -7.10
C SER A 49 -19.64 14.37 -7.21
N SER A 50 -19.99 13.14 -6.85
CA SER A 50 -21.37 12.66 -6.83
C SER A 50 -21.54 11.48 -5.86
N ILE A 51 -22.79 11.22 -5.46
CA ILE A 51 -23.21 10.01 -4.75
C ILE A 51 -24.38 9.43 -5.51
N VAL A 52 -24.34 8.13 -5.80
CA VAL A 52 -25.40 7.41 -6.49
C VAL A 52 -25.85 6.24 -5.64
N LYS A 53 -27.16 6.07 -5.53
CA LYS A 53 -27.80 4.95 -4.84
C LYS A 53 -28.79 4.25 -5.77
N ILE A 54 -28.60 2.95 -5.98
CA ILE A 54 -29.50 2.05 -6.72
C ILE A 54 -30.01 1.00 -5.73
N GLY A 55 -31.27 1.10 -5.31
CA GLY A 55 -31.77 0.28 -4.20
C GLY A 55 -30.95 0.53 -2.93
N ASN A 56 -30.25 -0.47 -2.42
CA ASN A 56 -29.31 -0.31 -1.30
C ASN A 56 -27.88 -0.01 -1.77
N THR A 57 -27.50 -0.44 -2.98
CA THR A 57 -26.16 -0.24 -3.51
C THR A 57 -25.83 1.25 -3.61
N THR A 58 -24.78 1.67 -2.91
CA THR A 58 -24.39 3.09 -2.82
C THR A 58 -22.93 3.25 -3.21
N VAL A 59 -22.65 4.14 -4.17
CA VAL A 59 -21.30 4.47 -4.66
C VAL A 59 -21.09 5.98 -4.61
N VAL A 60 -19.93 6.39 -4.10
CA VAL A 60 -19.48 7.79 -4.07
C VAL A 60 -18.35 7.95 -5.07
N CYS A 61 -18.41 8.98 -5.91
CA CYS A 61 -17.34 9.32 -6.84
C CYS A 61 -16.75 10.68 -6.48
N GLY A 62 -15.43 10.76 -6.40
CA GLY A 62 -14.65 12.00 -6.31
C GLY A 62 -13.65 12.08 -7.46
N ILE A 63 -13.59 13.23 -8.13
CA ILE A 63 -12.65 13.47 -9.22
C ILE A 63 -11.63 14.52 -8.75
N LYS A 64 -10.35 14.18 -8.86
CA LYS A 64 -9.23 15.10 -8.65
C LYS A 64 -8.49 15.29 -9.96
N ALA A 65 -8.27 16.55 -10.34
CA ALA A 65 -7.49 16.89 -11.52
C ALA A 65 -6.05 17.27 -11.14
N GLU A 66 -5.07 16.63 -11.77
CA GLU A 66 -3.65 16.93 -11.62
C GLU A 66 -2.99 17.18 -12.98
N LEU A 67 -1.89 17.91 -12.99
CA LEU A 67 -1.12 18.16 -14.20
C LEU A 67 -0.13 17.03 -14.45
N ALA A 68 -0.08 16.52 -15.68
CA ALA A 68 0.82 15.45 -16.08
C ALA A 68 1.41 15.72 -17.48
N PRO A 69 2.60 15.18 -17.80
CA PRO A 69 3.07 15.13 -19.18
C PRO A 69 2.25 14.11 -19.99
N PRO A 70 1.91 14.38 -21.26
CA PRO A 70 1.17 13.45 -22.10
C PRO A 70 2.00 12.20 -22.44
N LYS A 71 1.33 11.12 -22.88
CA LYS A 71 2.02 9.91 -23.34
C LYS A 71 2.84 10.23 -24.61
N PRO A 72 4.06 9.68 -24.77
CA PRO A 72 4.88 9.92 -25.98
C PRO A 72 4.18 9.54 -27.30
N VAL A 73 3.28 8.57 -27.25
CA VAL A 73 2.54 8.06 -28.42
C VAL A 73 1.34 8.94 -28.77
N GLU A 74 0.77 9.64 -27.79
CA GLU A 74 -0.45 10.45 -27.92
C GLU A 74 -0.24 11.82 -27.23
N PRO A 75 0.51 12.73 -27.87
CA PRO A 75 0.99 13.95 -27.23
C PRO A 75 -0.07 15.03 -26.98
N GLU A 76 -1.29 14.83 -27.50
CA GLU A 76 -2.41 15.76 -27.43
C GLU A 76 -3.56 15.23 -26.54
N THR A 77 -3.35 14.15 -25.79
CA THR A 77 -4.42 13.54 -24.99
C THR A 77 -4.07 13.55 -23.50
N GLY A 78 -5.03 13.96 -22.67
CA GLY A 78 -4.97 13.81 -21.22
C GLY A 78 -5.27 12.38 -20.75
N PHE A 79 -5.37 12.24 -19.43
CA PHE A 79 -5.62 10.94 -18.79
C PHE A 79 -6.98 10.95 -18.08
N LEU A 80 -7.70 9.84 -18.20
CA LEU A 80 -8.86 9.51 -17.37
C LEU A 80 -8.54 8.19 -16.67
N VAL A 81 -8.41 8.20 -15.35
CA VAL A 81 -7.99 7.05 -14.55
C VAL A 81 -9.07 6.75 -13.52
N PRO A 82 -10.09 5.94 -13.87
CA PRO A 82 -11.09 5.52 -12.92
C PRO A 82 -10.59 4.36 -12.06
N ASN A 83 -10.85 4.44 -10.76
CA ASN A 83 -10.51 3.43 -9.78
C ASN A 83 -11.72 3.18 -8.87
N ILE A 84 -12.26 1.96 -8.92
CA ILE A 84 -13.35 1.51 -8.07
C ILE A 84 -12.75 0.76 -6.88
N GLU A 85 -13.08 1.23 -5.68
CA GLU A 85 -12.75 0.60 -4.42
C GLU A 85 -13.97 -0.12 -3.85
N ILE A 86 -13.87 -1.45 -3.74
CA ILE A 86 -14.85 -2.31 -3.07
C ILE A 86 -14.20 -2.82 -1.79
N SER A 87 -14.55 -2.19 -0.66
CA SER A 87 -13.92 -2.46 0.63
C SER A 87 -14.78 -3.37 1.51
N PRO A 88 -14.22 -3.96 2.58
CA PRO A 88 -14.99 -4.74 3.55
C PRO A 88 -16.10 -3.94 4.25
N LEU A 89 -16.09 -2.60 4.15
CA LEU A 89 -17.14 -1.76 4.73
C LEU A 89 -18.47 -1.87 3.97
N CYS A 90 -18.43 -2.18 2.67
CA CYS A 90 -19.65 -2.22 1.85
C CYS A 90 -20.34 -3.58 1.88
N SER A 91 -19.60 -4.67 2.17
CA SER A 91 -20.16 -6.00 2.36
C SER A 91 -19.15 -6.92 3.04
N PRO A 92 -19.61 -7.83 3.93
CA PRO A 92 -18.75 -8.82 4.59
C PRO A 92 -18.15 -9.85 3.61
N LYS A 93 -18.58 -9.86 2.33
CA LYS A 93 -18.00 -10.67 1.26
C LYS A 93 -16.53 -10.31 0.98
N TYR A 94 -16.14 -9.06 1.21
CA TYR A 94 -14.82 -8.55 0.86
C TYR A 94 -13.89 -8.53 2.07
N ARG A 95 -12.62 -8.90 1.86
CA ARG A 95 -11.58 -8.91 2.91
C ARG A 95 -10.64 -7.71 2.77
N PRO A 96 -10.09 -7.17 3.87
CA PRO A 96 -9.11 -6.09 3.79
C PRO A 96 -7.83 -6.59 3.11
N GLY A 97 -7.27 -5.78 2.21
CA GLY A 97 -6.10 -6.17 1.42
C GLY A 97 -5.97 -5.34 0.14
N PRO A 98 -5.18 -5.78 -0.84
CA PRO A 98 -5.17 -5.16 -2.17
C PRO A 98 -6.59 -5.18 -2.79
N PRO A 99 -6.89 -4.28 -3.75
CA PRO A 99 -8.20 -4.24 -4.41
C PRO A 99 -8.63 -5.63 -4.88
N SER A 100 -9.88 -6.01 -4.59
CA SER A 100 -10.42 -7.31 -5.01
C SER A 100 -10.39 -7.44 -6.54
N GLU A 101 -10.39 -8.68 -7.05
CA GLU A 101 -10.45 -8.90 -8.51
C GLU A 101 -11.67 -8.20 -9.14
N GLU A 102 -12.82 -8.24 -8.46
CA GLU A 102 -14.03 -7.54 -8.87
C GLU A 102 -13.80 -6.02 -8.98
N ALA A 103 -13.11 -5.42 -8.01
CA ALA A 103 -12.77 -3.99 -8.03
C ALA A 103 -11.83 -3.65 -9.20
N GLN A 104 -10.82 -4.49 -9.46
CA GLN A 104 -9.87 -4.28 -10.56
C GLN A 104 -10.55 -4.42 -11.93
N VAL A 105 -11.34 -5.48 -12.14
CA VAL A 105 -12.07 -5.74 -13.39
C VAL A 105 -13.09 -4.64 -13.66
N ASN A 106 -13.84 -4.23 -12.63
CA ASN A 106 -14.81 -3.14 -12.77
C ASN A 106 -14.11 -1.80 -13.07
N SER A 107 -12.93 -1.54 -12.50
CA SER A 107 -12.16 -0.31 -12.78
C SER A 107 -11.69 -0.26 -14.24
N CYS A 108 -11.14 -1.36 -14.75
CA CYS A 108 -10.74 -1.46 -16.16
C CYS A 108 -11.96 -1.36 -17.09
N SER A 109 -13.04 -2.09 -16.79
CA SER A 109 -14.27 -2.07 -17.59
C SER A 109 -14.95 -0.70 -17.57
N LEU A 110 -14.80 0.06 -16.48
CA LEU A 110 -15.33 1.41 -16.34
C LEU A 110 -14.57 2.38 -17.25
N ALA A 111 -13.24 2.27 -17.29
CA ALA A 111 -12.43 3.04 -18.25
C ALA A 111 -12.87 2.77 -19.69
N ASP A 112 -13.00 1.49 -20.06
CA ASP A 112 -13.43 1.09 -21.41
C ASP A 112 -14.84 1.60 -21.73
N ALA A 113 -15.80 1.48 -20.82
CA ALA A 113 -17.17 1.94 -21.04
C ALA A 113 -17.26 3.48 -21.24
N ILE A 114 -16.48 4.26 -20.49
CA ILE A 114 -16.46 5.72 -20.62
C ILE A 114 -15.70 6.17 -21.87
N LEU A 115 -14.58 5.52 -22.21
CA LEU A 115 -13.80 5.87 -23.39
C LEU A 115 -14.51 5.45 -24.69
N ASN A 116 -15.08 4.24 -24.76
CA ASN A 116 -15.81 3.75 -25.94
C ASN A 116 -17.13 4.49 -26.18
N SER A 117 -17.72 5.08 -25.14
CA SER A 117 -18.93 5.92 -25.29
C SER A 117 -18.64 7.32 -25.82
N GLY A 118 -17.36 7.71 -25.90
CA GLY A 118 -16.96 9.06 -26.31
C GLY A 118 -17.42 10.15 -25.33
N CYS A 119 -17.77 9.78 -24.09
CA CYS A 119 -18.31 10.70 -23.09
C CYS A 119 -17.34 11.86 -22.81
N VAL A 120 -16.05 11.53 -22.65
CA VAL A 120 -14.96 12.50 -22.46
C VAL A 120 -14.03 12.45 -23.67
N ASN A 121 -13.84 13.59 -24.33
CA ASN A 121 -12.80 13.74 -25.34
C ASN A 121 -11.47 14.02 -24.66
N LEU A 122 -10.53 13.06 -24.68
CA LEU A 122 -9.23 13.21 -24.03
C LEU A 122 -8.39 14.37 -24.58
N LYS A 123 -8.69 14.89 -25.78
CA LYS A 123 -8.03 16.07 -26.33
C LYS A 123 -8.42 17.36 -25.64
N ASP A 124 -9.63 17.43 -25.07
CA ASP A 124 -10.11 18.60 -24.33
C ASP A 124 -9.36 18.77 -22.99
N LEU A 125 -8.63 17.74 -22.57
CA LEU A 125 -7.75 17.75 -21.41
C LEU A 125 -6.33 18.23 -21.73
N CYS A 126 -6.01 18.51 -23.00
CA CYS A 126 -4.69 19.01 -23.39
C CYS A 126 -4.57 20.52 -23.17
N ILE A 127 -3.55 20.94 -22.44
CA ILE A 127 -3.25 22.35 -22.19
C ILE A 127 -2.20 22.82 -23.19
N THR A 128 -1.04 22.17 -23.20
CA THR A 128 0.06 22.43 -24.13
C THR A 128 0.50 21.12 -24.75
N LYS A 129 0.42 21.03 -26.08
CA LYS A 129 0.84 19.85 -26.86
C LYS A 129 2.25 19.40 -26.47
N GLU A 130 2.44 18.09 -26.29
CA GLU A 130 3.72 17.43 -25.94
C GLU A 130 4.31 17.79 -24.57
N LYS A 131 3.67 18.69 -23.80
CA LYS A 131 4.24 19.21 -22.54
C LYS A 131 3.31 19.01 -21.35
N LEU A 132 2.04 19.39 -21.47
CA LEU A 132 1.16 19.51 -20.32
C LEU A 132 -0.29 19.15 -20.65
N VAL A 133 -0.82 18.19 -19.91
CA VAL A 133 -2.23 17.74 -20.00
C VAL A 133 -2.82 17.54 -18.61
N TRP A 134 -4.14 17.54 -18.52
CA TRP A 134 -4.88 17.15 -17.32
C TRP A 134 -4.94 15.63 -17.19
N ALA A 135 -4.62 15.13 -16.00
CA ALA A 135 -4.90 13.78 -15.55
C ALA A 135 -6.06 13.83 -14.55
N LEU A 136 -7.19 13.23 -14.91
CA LEU A 136 -8.36 13.10 -14.06
C LEU A 136 -8.28 11.75 -13.33
N TYR A 137 -7.99 11.79 -12.04
CA TYR A 137 -8.11 10.64 -11.16
C TYR A 137 -9.53 10.58 -10.62
N CYS A 138 -10.24 9.51 -10.96
CA CYS A 138 -11.64 9.33 -10.57
C CYS A 138 -11.70 8.18 -9.57
N ASP A 139 -11.81 8.52 -8.29
CA ASP A 139 -11.92 7.54 -7.20
C ASP A 139 -13.38 7.28 -6.88
N LEU A 140 -13.81 6.03 -7.03
CA LEU A 140 -15.16 5.56 -6.76
C LEU A 140 -15.13 4.60 -5.58
N VAL A 141 -15.79 4.94 -4.49
CA VAL A 141 -15.85 4.07 -3.30
C VAL A 141 -17.26 3.51 -3.16
N CYS A 142 -17.38 2.19 -3.18
CA CYS A 142 -18.62 1.51 -2.84
C CYS A 142 -18.82 1.55 -1.31
N LEU A 143 -19.94 2.11 -0.86
CA LEU A 143 -20.30 2.22 0.56
C LEU A 143 -21.22 1.11 1.04
N ASP A 144 -22.06 0.59 0.15
CA ASP A 144 -23.00 -0.50 0.42
C ASP A 144 -23.12 -1.34 -0.86
N HIS A 145 -22.88 -2.65 -0.77
CA HIS A 145 -22.88 -3.57 -1.91
C HIS A 145 -24.06 -4.54 -1.80
N ASP A 146 -25.10 -4.24 -2.60
CA ASP A 146 -26.29 -5.06 -2.78
C ASP A 146 -26.47 -5.39 -4.28
N GLY A 147 -25.38 -5.58 -5.02
CA GLY A 147 -25.37 -5.90 -6.46
C GLY A 147 -25.46 -4.67 -7.39
N CYS A 148 -25.09 -4.85 -8.67
CA CYS A 148 -24.98 -3.82 -9.71
C CYS A 148 -24.05 -2.65 -9.38
N VAL A 149 -22.94 -2.93 -8.69
CA VAL A 149 -21.95 -1.89 -8.32
C VAL A 149 -21.36 -1.20 -9.55
N PHE A 150 -21.17 -1.93 -10.64
CA PHE A 150 -20.68 -1.36 -11.90
C PHE A 150 -21.66 -0.31 -12.46
N ASP A 151 -22.96 -0.57 -12.42
CA ASP A 151 -23.98 0.36 -12.91
C ASP A 151 -24.03 1.65 -12.08
N ALA A 152 -23.99 1.50 -10.75
CA ALA A 152 -23.91 2.63 -9.85
C ALA A 152 -22.63 3.45 -10.09
N SER A 153 -21.51 2.78 -10.38
CA SER A 153 -20.19 3.39 -10.63
C SER A 153 -20.17 4.21 -11.92
N VAL A 154 -20.71 3.70 -13.03
CA VAL A 154 -20.81 4.45 -14.29
C VAL A 154 -21.66 5.70 -14.11
N ILE A 155 -22.85 5.56 -13.50
CA ILE A 155 -23.75 6.70 -13.27
C ILE A 155 -23.09 7.72 -12.34
N ALA A 156 -22.38 7.27 -11.29
CA ALA A 156 -21.68 8.16 -10.37
C ALA A 156 -20.56 8.94 -11.08
N LEU A 157 -19.72 8.26 -11.87
CA LEU A 157 -18.65 8.91 -12.61
C LEU A 157 -19.20 9.95 -13.60
N VAL A 158 -20.21 9.59 -14.40
CA VAL A 158 -20.83 10.51 -15.36
C VAL A 158 -21.46 11.72 -14.65
N ALA A 159 -22.12 11.51 -13.50
CA ALA A 159 -22.66 12.58 -12.69
C ALA A 159 -21.57 13.51 -12.13
N ALA A 160 -20.45 12.94 -11.65
CA ALA A 160 -19.32 13.72 -11.14
C ALA A 160 -18.65 14.52 -12.27
N LEU A 161 -18.47 13.93 -13.46
CA LEU A 161 -17.93 14.61 -14.65
C LEU A 161 -18.81 15.80 -15.08
N HIS A 162 -20.14 15.71 -14.95
CA HIS A 162 -21.05 16.83 -15.25
C HIS A 162 -20.88 18.05 -14.34
N THR A 163 -20.30 17.87 -13.16
CA THR A 163 -20.04 18.94 -12.18
C THR A 163 -18.58 19.33 -12.05
N LEU A 164 -17.70 18.64 -12.78
CA LEU A 164 -16.27 18.88 -12.81
C LEU A 164 -15.98 20.26 -13.40
N THR A 165 -15.25 21.08 -12.65
CA THR A 165 -14.69 22.33 -13.14
C THR A 165 -13.18 22.33 -12.94
N LEU A 166 -12.43 22.77 -13.95
CA LEU A 166 -10.98 22.81 -13.97
C LEU A 166 -10.49 24.26 -13.90
N PRO A 167 -9.40 24.56 -13.18
CA PRO A 167 -8.83 25.90 -13.18
C PRO A 167 -8.20 26.21 -14.54
N ARG A 168 -8.21 27.49 -14.93
CA ARG A 168 -7.55 27.92 -16.16
C ARG A 168 -6.04 28.02 -15.93
N MET A 169 -5.27 27.54 -16.90
CA MET A 169 -3.81 27.46 -16.80
C MET A 169 -3.16 28.25 -17.93
N ARG A 170 -2.09 28.97 -17.60
CA ARG A 170 -1.15 29.53 -18.57
C ARG A 170 0.19 28.81 -18.46
N HIS A 171 0.70 28.34 -19.59
CA HIS A 171 2.01 27.71 -19.70
C HIS A 171 2.86 28.47 -20.70
N ASN A 172 4.05 28.88 -20.28
CA ASN A 172 5.03 29.53 -21.16
C ASN A 172 6.00 28.47 -21.70
N ALA A 173 5.92 28.18 -23.00
CA ALA A 173 6.69 27.13 -23.64
C ALA A 173 8.21 27.37 -23.64
N ASP A 174 8.66 28.63 -23.51
CA ASP A 174 10.08 29.01 -23.58
C ASP A 174 10.77 28.99 -22.19
N THR A 175 10.02 29.20 -21.10
CA THR A 175 10.54 29.25 -19.72
C THR A 175 10.11 28.06 -18.84
N ASP A 176 9.22 27.20 -19.34
CA ASP A 176 8.48 26.15 -18.61
C ASP A 176 7.73 26.64 -17.36
N GLU A 177 7.47 27.95 -17.27
CA GLU A 177 6.69 28.54 -16.18
C GLU A 177 5.21 28.16 -16.30
N ARG A 178 4.63 27.75 -15.17
CA ARG A 178 3.25 27.28 -15.04
C ARG A 178 2.52 28.20 -14.07
N GLU A 179 1.50 28.87 -14.56
CA GLU A 179 0.69 29.78 -13.75
C GLU A 179 -0.76 29.27 -13.71
N VAL A 180 -1.23 28.95 -12.51
CA VAL A 180 -2.65 28.67 -12.26
C VAL A 180 -3.34 30.02 -12.10
N LEU A 181 -4.27 30.35 -13.00
CA LEU A 181 -5.00 31.60 -12.94
C LEU A 181 -6.16 31.45 -11.96
N GLU A 182 -5.87 31.45 -10.66
CA GLU A 182 -6.86 31.25 -9.59
C GLU A 182 -7.95 32.34 -9.54
N GLU A 183 -7.64 33.53 -10.06
CA GLU A 183 -8.57 34.66 -10.17
C GLU A 183 -9.55 34.52 -11.35
N GLU A 184 -9.32 33.59 -12.27
CA GLU A 184 -10.20 33.34 -13.41
C GLU A 184 -11.27 32.27 -13.11
N PRO A 185 -12.47 32.37 -13.71
CA PRO A 185 -13.54 31.41 -13.49
C PRO A 185 -13.14 30.02 -13.98
N ARG A 186 -13.31 29.01 -13.13
CA ARG A 186 -13.06 27.60 -13.48
C ARG A 186 -13.92 27.18 -14.67
N GLU A 187 -13.32 26.48 -15.63
CA GLU A 187 -13.99 26.02 -16.84
C GLU A 187 -14.62 24.64 -16.60
N ALA A 188 -15.89 24.48 -16.97
CA ALA A 188 -16.57 23.19 -16.91
C ALA A 188 -16.12 22.28 -18.07
N LEU A 189 -15.90 21.00 -17.78
CA LEU A 189 -15.56 20.02 -18.82
C LEU A 189 -16.76 19.80 -19.76
N LYS A 190 -16.50 19.77 -21.07
CA LYS A 190 -17.53 19.46 -22.07
C LYS A 190 -17.66 17.95 -22.21
N LEU A 191 -18.85 17.43 -21.98
CA LEU A 191 -19.18 16.01 -22.19
C LEU A 191 -19.97 15.88 -23.49
N SER A 192 -19.60 14.90 -24.32
CA SER A 192 -20.21 14.71 -25.65
C SER A 192 -21.41 13.78 -25.61
N SER A 193 -21.50 12.92 -24.61
CA SER A 193 -22.52 11.89 -24.49
C SER A 193 -22.73 11.46 -23.03
N ILE A 194 -23.83 10.75 -22.76
CA ILE A 194 -24.20 10.27 -21.40
C ILE A 194 -24.34 8.75 -21.44
N PRO A 195 -23.29 7.97 -21.14
CA PRO A 195 -23.38 6.52 -21.09
C PRO A 195 -24.16 6.08 -19.85
N VAL A 196 -25.08 5.13 -20.04
CA VAL A 196 -25.82 4.48 -18.96
C VAL A 196 -25.68 2.98 -19.12
N THR A 197 -25.27 2.32 -18.04
CA THR A 197 -25.17 0.86 -18.02
C THR A 197 -26.37 0.21 -17.35
N THR A 198 -26.68 -1.00 -17.80
CA THR A 198 -27.65 -1.88 -17.16
C THR A 198 -27.09 -3.29 -17.16
N SER A 199 -26.99 -3.85 -15.96
CA SER A 199 -26.50 -5.19 -15.71
C SER A 199 -27.67 -6.16 -15.57
N PHE A 200 -27.48 -7.35 -16.12
CA PHE A 200 -28.45 -8.44 -16.20
C PHE A 200 -27.80 -9.72 -15.68
N ALA A 201 -28.53 -10.48 -14.87
CA ALA A 201 -28.12 -11.81 -14.42
C ALA A 201 -28.94 -12.89 -15.13
N VAL A 202 -28.27 -13.93 -15.61
CA VAL A 202 -28.91 -15.16 -16.11
C VAL A 202 -29.05 -16.12 -14.94
N LEU A 203 -30.30 -16.36 -14.53
CA LEU A 203 -30.66 -17.21 -13.40
C LEU A 203 -31.64 -18.28 -13.87
N CYS A 204 -31.24 -19.55 -13.79
CA CYS A 204 -32.07 -20.69 -14.17
C CYS A 204 -32.67 -20.59 -15.60
N GLY A 205 -31.89 -20.08 -16.56
CA GLY A 205 -32.32 -19.90 -17.96
C GLY A 205 -33.23 -18.69 -18.21
N ARG A 206 -33.42 -17.80 -17.22
CA ARG A 206 -34.16 -16.54 -17.35
C ARG A 206 -33.26 -15.35 -17.06
N ILE A 207 -33.61 -14.20 -17.63
CA ILE A 207 -32.87 -12.96 -17.45
C ILE A 207 -33.54 -12.07 -16.43
N VAL A 208 -32.74 -11.56 -15.51
CA VAL A 208 -33.16 -10.64 -14.45
C VAL A 208 -32.37 -9.35 -14.58
N ALA A 209 -33.06 -8.23 -14.73
CA ALA A 209 -32.45 -6.90 -14.82
C ALA A 209 -32.17 -6.34 -13.41
N ASP A 210 -31.06 -5.61 -13.25
CA ASP A 210 -30.62 -5.05 -11.97
C ASP A 210 -30.66 -6.09 -10.83
N PRO A 211 -29.81 -7.13 -10.92
CA PRO A 211 -29.70 -8.16 -9.90
C PRO A 211 -29.18 -7.62 -8.56
N THR A 212 -29.72 -8.18 -7.48
CA THR A 212 -29.21 -8.01 -6.11
C THR A 212 -27.92 -8.82 -5.91
N ALA A 213 -27.18 -8.56 -4.83
CA ALA A 213 -25.93 -9.28 -4.54
C ALA A 213 -26.14 -10.82 -4.44
N GLU A 214 -27.29 -11.25 -3.90
CA GLU A 214 -27.64 -12.68 -3.82
C GLU A 214 -27.96 -13.27 -5.21
N GLU A 215 -28.63 -12.52 -6.07
CA GLU A 215 -28.96 -12.94 -7.44
C GLU A 215 -27.70 -12.99 -8.32
N GLU A 216 -26.78 -12.03 -8.19
CA GLU A 216 -25.48 -12.06 -8.86
C GLU A 216 -24.64 -13.26 -8.43
N ALA A 217 -24.66 -13.61 -7.13
CA ALA A 217 -23.93 -14.76 -6.61
C ALA A 217 -24.48 -16.11 -7.10
N LEU A 218 -25.75 -16.16 -7.51
CA LEU A 218 -26.41 -17.36 -8.04
C LEU A 218 -26.46 -17.41 -9.57
N ALA A 219 -26.04 -16.34 -10.26
CA ALA A 219 -26.11 -16.22 -11.71
C ALA A 219 -25.11 -17.14 -12.41
N THR A 220 -25.51 -17.75 -13.53
CA THR A 220 -24.61 -18.55 -14.38
C THR A 220 -23.78 -17.67 -15.32
N SER A 221 -24.34 -16.53 -15.71
CA SER A 221 -23.66 -15.47 -16.45
C SER A 221 -24.28 -14.12 -16.15
N THR A 222 -23.49 -13.07 -16.29
CA THR A 222 -23.94 -11.68 -16.22
C THR A 222 -23.64 -10.97 -17.52
N ILE A 223 -24.56 -10.12 -17.94
CA ILE A 223 -24.45 -9.32 -19.16
C ILE A 223 -24.61 -7.86 -18.74
N THR A 224 -23.64 -7.03 -19.08
CA THR A 224 -23.69 -5.60 -18.84
C THR A 224 -23.72 -4.89 -20.18
N ILE A 225 -24.74 -4.06 -20.38
CA ILE A 225 -24.96 -3.33 -21.63
C ILE A 225 -24.88 -1.84 -21.34
N THR A 226 -24.04 -1.15 -22.10
CA THR A 226 -23.89 0.31 -22.06
C THR A 226 -24.57 0.93 -23.28
N ILE A 227 -25.61 1.70 -23.02
CA ILE A 227 -26.29 2.50 -24.04
C ILE A 227 -25.85 3.95 -23.90
N CYS A 228 -25.54 4.57 -25.02
CA CYS A 228 -25.12 5.94 -25.12
C CYS A 228 -25.95 6.64 -26.19
N ASP A 229 -26.83 7.57 -25.78
CA ASP A 229 -27.71 8.31 -26.68
C ASP A 229 -28.52 7.42 -27.65
N ALA A 230 -29.15 6.38 -27.09
CA ALA A 230 -29.91 5.36 -27.83
C ALA A 230 -29.09 4.50 -28.81
N THR A 231 -27.76 4.53 -28.72
CA THR A 231 -26.86 3.64 -29.45
C THR A 231 -26.15 2.68 -28.50
N LEU A 232 -25.90 1.46 -28.96
CA LEU A 232 -25.11 0.49 -28.20
C LEU A 232 -23.63 0.87 -28.28
N SER A 233 -22.99 1.06 -27.12
CA SER A 233 -21.58 1.46 -27.05
C SER A 233 -20.67 0.33 -26.56
N TYR A 234 -21.09 -0.42 -25.54
CA TYR A 234 -20.26 -1.45 -24.91
C TYR A 234 -21.13 -2.59 -24.39
N ILE A 235 -20.72 -3.83 -24.66
CA ILE A 235 -21.31 -5.04 -24.07
C ILE A 235 -20.19 -5.83 -23.41
N ASN A 236 -20.40 -6.20 -22.15
CA ASN A 236 -19.57 -7.18 -21.47
C ASN A 236 -20.44 -8.36 -21.04
N LYS A 237 -20.04 -9.58 -21.40
CA LYS A 237 -20.66 -10.80 -20.90
C LYS A 237 -19.61 -11.57 -20.12
N SER A 238 -19.88 -11.81 -18.85
CA SER A 238 -19.03 -12.63 -17.98
C SER A 238 -19.77 -13.90 -17.54
N GLY A 239 -19.06 -15.02 -17.38
CA GLY A 239 -19.66 -16.31 -17.04
C GLY A 239 -20.12 -17.18 -18.25
N GLY A 240 -20.62 -18.38 -17.94
CA GLY A 240 -20.35 -19.60 -18.71
C GLY A 240 -21.53 -20.36 -19.33
N GLU A 241 -22.57 -19.69 -19.82
CA GLU A 241 -23.58 -20.30 -20.71
C GLU A 241 -23.76 -19.47 -22.00
N PRO A 242 -24.03 -20.09 -23.16
CA PRO A 242 -24.45 -19.36 -24.36
C PRO A 242 -25.77 -18.62 -24.09
N VAL A 243 -25.87 -17.38 -24.54
CA VAL A 243 -27.11 -16.58 -24.44
C VAL A 243 -27.74 -16.56 -25.82
N GLU A 244 -29.01 -16.95 -25.91
CA GLU A 244 -29.76 -16.90 -27.17
C GLU A 244 -29.93 -15.46 -27.65
N GLN A 245 -29.99 -15.27 -28.97
CA GLN A 245 -30.07 -13.95 -29.56
C GLN A 245 -31.34 -13.18 -29.12
N GLU A 246 -32.48 -13.86 -29.01
CA GLU A 246 -33.74 -13.25 -28.54
C GLU A 246 -33.63 -12.68 -27.12
N LEU A 247 -32.91 -13.38 -26.25
CA LEU A 247 -32.67 -12.96 -24.87
C LEU A 247 -31.72 -11.76 -24.80
N LEU A 248 -30.72 -11.71 -25.68
CA LEU A 248 -29.83 -10.56 -25.79
C LEU A 248 -30.58 -9.32 -26.31
N ASP A 249 -31.45 -9.48 -27.30
CA ASP A 249 -32.28 -8.40 -27.85
C ASP A 249 -33.21 -7.82 -26.76
N GLN A 250 -33.80 -8.67 -25.92
CA GLN A 250 -34.58 -8.24 -24.75
C GLN A 250 -33.75 -7.44 -23.73
N CYS A 251 -32.49 -7.83 -23.49
CA CYS A 251 -31.58 -7.06 -22.63
C CYS A 251 -31.31 -5.67 -23.21
N ILE A 252 -31.06 -5.60 -24.51
CA ILE A 252 -30.79 -4.34 -25.20
C ILE A 252 -32.02 -3.43 -25.11
N GLU A 253 -33.23 -3.92 -25.35
CA GLU A 253 -34.46 -3.13 -25.23
C GLU A 253 -34.65 -2.57 -23.81
N ASN A 254 -34.40 -3.39 -22.78
CA ASN A 254 -34.52 -2.96 -21.39
C ASN A 254 -33.43 -1.93 -21.03
N ALA A 255 -32.21 -2.11 -21.52
CA ALA A 255 -31.13 -1.14 -21.34
C ALA A 255 -31.46 0.20 -22.02
N MET A 256 -32.06 0.20 -23.23
CA MET A 256 -32.51 1.42 -23.90
C MET A 256 -33.61 2.14 -23.11
N LYS A 257 -34.56 1.41 -22.52
CA LYS A 257 -35.60 1.99 -21.65
C LYS A 257 -34.98 2.65 -20.41
N ARG A 258 -34.00 1.98 -19.78
CA ARG A 258 -33.30 2.51 -18.60
C ARG A 258 -32.49 3.75 -18.93
N GLU A 259 -31.74 3.74 -20.03
CA GLU A 259 -30.95 4.89 -20.48
C GLU A 259 -31.81 6.13 -20.62
N LYS A 260 -33.00 6.02 -21.23
CA LYS A 260 -33.91 7.16 -21.43
C LYS A 260 -34.30 7.81 -20.11
N SER A 261 -34.61 7.00 -19.10
CA SER A 261 -34.99 7.45 -17.76
C SER A 261 -33.82 8.08 -16.99
N VAL A 262 -32.66 7.42 -16.97
CA VAL A 262 -31.47 7.93 -16.23
C VAL A 262 -30.91 9.18 -16.88
N ARG A 263 -30.83 9.23 -18.21
CA ARG A 263 -30.38 10.41 -18.95
C ARG A 263 -31.28 11.61 -18.70
N ALA A 264 -32.60 11.43 -18.68
CA ALA A 264 -33.54 12.49 -18.34
C ALA A 264 -33.33 13.01 -16.91
N LEU A 265 -33.04 12.11 -15.96
CA LEU A 265 -32.73 12.46 -14.57
C LEU A 265 -31.42 13.26 -14.47
N ILE A 266 -30.32 12.77 -15.05
CA ILE A 266 -29.02 13.45 -15.02
C ILE A 266 -29.11 14.83 -15.66
N LYS A 267 -29.78 14.97 -16.81
CA LYS A 267 -29.98 16.28 -17.48
C LYS A 267 -30.77 17.26 -16.62
N THR A 268 -31.88 16.80 -16.03
CA THR A 268 -32.72 17.63 -15.15
C THR A 268 -31.95 18.10 -13.92
N MET A 269 -31.23 17.19 -13.25
CA MET A 269 -30.47 17.52 -12.05
C MET A 269 -29.24 18.39 -12.35
N THR A 270 -28.55 18.17 -13.47
CA THR A 270 -27.42 19.02 -13.90
C THR A 270 -27.89 20.45 -14.17
N ALA A 271 -29.08 20.63 -14.78
CA ALA A 271 -29.67 21.95 -15.00
C ALA A 271 -30.01 22.64 -13.67
N ALA A 272 -30.60 21.91 -12.72
CA ALA A 272 -30.92 22.43 -11.39
C ALA A 272 -29.66 22.84 -10.60
N GLU A 273 -28.61 22.01 -10.62
CA GLU A 273 -27.33 22.28 -9.96
C GLU A 273 -26.64 23.53 -10.53
N ARG A 274 -26.63 23.69 -11.86
CA ARG A 274 -26.08 24.90 -12.52
C ARG A 274 -26.86 26.17 -12.14
N GLN A 275 -28.17 26.07 -11.96
CA GLN A 275 -29.01 27.17 -11.49
C GLN A 275 -28.76 27.49 -10.01
N CYS A 276 -28.56 26.49 -9.14
CA CYS A 276 -28.19 26.71 -7.74
C CYS A 276 -26.81 27.37 -7.61
N ARG A 277 -25.80 26.93 -8.39
CA ARG A 277 -24.46 27.53 -8.36
C ARG A 277 -24.44 28.99 -8.82
N SER A 278 -25.24 29.37 -9.82
CA SER A 278 -25.31 30.76 -10.28
C SER A 278 -25.97 31.70 -9.26
N VAL A 279 -26.94 31.21 -8.48
CA VAL A 279 -27.59 31.96 -7.40
C VAL A 279 -26.64 32.13 -6.20
N VAL A 280 -25.84 31.10 -5.86
CA VAL A 280 -24.82 31.18 -4.80
C VAL A 280 -23.69 32.15 -5.17
N SER A 281 -23.25 32.17 -6.44
CA SER A 281 -22.22 33.12 -6.89
C SER A 281 -22.71 34.58 -6.91
N GLN A 282 -23.99 34.82 -7.22
CA GLN A 282 -24.59 36.17 -7.20
C GLN A 282 -24.90 36.68 -5.79
N SER A 283 -25.14 35.79 -4.83
CA SER A 283 -25.35 36.16 -3.43
C SER A 283 -24.02 36.46 -2.71
N ALA A 284 -22.92 35.78 -3.07
CA ALA A 284 -21.59 36.07 -2.53
C ALA A 284 -21.09 37.50 -2.85
N SER A 285 -21.46 38.07 -4.00
CA SER A 285 -21.11 39.46 -4.34
C SER A 285 -22.00 40.52 -3.65
N THR A 286 -23.16 40.13 -3.14
CA THR A 286 -24.17 41.07 -2.59
C THR A 286 -24.15 41.11 -1.06
N PHE A 287 -23.58 40.10 -0.39
CA PHE A 287 -23.58 39.96 1.07
C PHE A 287 -22.46 40.72 1.82
N HIS A 288 -21.65 41.53 1.14
CA HIS A 288 -20.62 42.35 1.82
C HIS A 288 -21.15 43.68 2.39
N ASN A 289 -22.45 43.97 2.23
CA ASN A 289 -23.09 45.16 2.80
C ASN A 289 -24.52 44.86 3.25
N LEU A 290 -24.74 44.33 4.47
CA LEU A 290 -25.92 44.62 5.33
C LEU A 290 -25.88 43.80 6.65
N LEU A 291 -26.21 44.49 7.76
CA LEU A 291 -26.15 44.09 9.18
C LEU A 291 -26.97 42.82 9.56
N PRO A 292 -26.65 42.18 10.71
CA PRO A 292 -27.17 40.87 11.09
C PRO A 292 -28.47 40.99 11.89
N ASP A 293 -29.63 40.85 11.24
CA ASP A 293 -30.91 40.67 11.98
C ASP A 293 -32.00 39.91 11.20
N LYS A 294 -31.63 39.14 10.17
CA LYS A 294 -32.59 38.34 9.36
C LYS A 294 -32.23 36.86 9.17
N ALA A 295 -31.22 36.36 9.88
CA ALA A 295 -30.79 34.96 9.79
C ALA A 295 -31.84 33.96 10.36
N GLU A 296 -32.77 34.42 11.20
CA GLU A 296 -33.73 33.54 11.87
C GLU A 296 -34.92 33.12 10.99
N ILE A 297 -35.20 33.85 9.91
CA ILE A 297 -36.34 33.56 9.01
C ILE A 297 -35.97 32.48 7.96
N CYS A 298 -34.73 32.46 7.48
CA CYS A 298 -34.27 31.44 6.52
C CYS A 298 -34.14 30.05 7.16
N PHE A 299 -33.73 29.99 8.43
CA PHE A 299 -33.59 28.72 9.15
C PHE A 299 -34.95 28.04 9.43
N ARG A 300 -36.01 28.84 9.65
CA ARG A 300 -37.38 28.32 9.85
C ARG A 300 -38.07 27.86 8.56
N LEU A 301 -37.68 28.39 7.40
CA LEU A 301 -38.17 27.90 6.10
C LEU A 301 -37.49 26.60 5.66
N TRP A 302 -36.22 26.39 6.03
CA TRP A 302 -35.48 25.19 5.70
C TRP A 302 -35.97 23.95 6.48
N ILE A 303 -36.32 24.11 7.76
CA ILE A 303 -36.88 23.02 8.58
C ILE A 303 -38.28 22.59 8.11
N LYS A 304 -39.09 23.49 7.53
CA LYS A 304 -40.42 23.15 6.99
C LYS A 304 -40.38 22.31 5.71
N LEU A 305 -39.26 22.30 4.98
CA LEU A 305 -39.10 21.50 3.76
C LEU A 305 -38.61 20.07 4.01
N LEU A 306 -38.12 19.76 5.22
CA LEU A 306 -37.63 18.42 5.59
C LEU A 306 -38.70 17.52 6.26
N GLN A 307 -39.95 17.98 6.39
CA GLN A 307 -41.04 17.25 7.06
C GLN A 307 -42.21 16.84 6.15
N ILE A 308 -42.01 16.74 4.84
CA ILE A 308 -42.99 16.12 3.93
C ILE A 308 -42.33 14.95 3.21
N GLY A 309 -42.42 13.77 3.83
CA GLY A 309 -41.87 12.53 3.29
C GLY A 309 -42.20 11.32 4.16
N ASN A 310 -43.39 11.30 4.75
CA ASN A 310 -43.93 10.12 5.42
C ASN A 310 -45.45 10.19 5.34
N THR A 311 -46.08 9.44 4.43
CA THR A 311 -47.36 8.73 4.66
C THR A 311 -47.83 7.99 3.41
N SER A 312 -48.38 6.82 3.69
CA SER A 312 -48.90 5.76 2.82
C SER A 312 -50.23 6.07 2.12
N PHE A 313 -50.43 5.42 0.95
CA PHE A 313 -51.67 4.97 0.30
C PHE A 313 -53.04 5.45 0.83
N SER A 314 -53.85 6.11 -0.04
CA SER A 314 -55.16 5.57 -0.51
C SER A 314 -55.96 6.56 -1.42
N ASN A 315 -56.56 5.97 -2.47
CA ASN A 315 -57.83 6.25 -3.16
C ASN A 315 -58.24 7.64 -3.76
N ARG A 316 -58.58 7.53 -5.06
CA ARG A 316 -59.74 8.09 -5.81
C ARG A 316 -59.81 9.57 -6.22
N SER A 317 -59.74 9.74 -7.55
CA SER A 317 -60.71 10.38 -8.48
C SER A 317 -61.06 11.88 -8.42
N GLU A 318 -60.95 12.48 -9.61
CA GLU A 318 -61.80 13.51 -10.26
C GLU A 318 -61.20 14.90 -10.57
N ARG A 319 -61.13 15.15 -11.89
CA ARG A 319 -61.52 16.33 -12.70
C ARG A 319 -60.70 17.65 -12.67
N SER A 320 -60.17 17.91 -13.87
CA SER A 320 -59.92 19.18 -14.62
C SER A 320 -60.94 20.33 -14.40
N PRO A 321 -60.72 21.61 -14.84
CA PRO A 321 -59.98 22.01 -16.06
C PRO A 321 -59.18 23.36 -16.08
N GLN A 322 -58.40 23.48 -17.17
CA GLN A 322 -57.87 24.61 -18.00
C GLN A 322 -58.65 25.96 -18.04
N PRO A 323 -58.29 27.04 -18.81
CA PRO A 323 -57.23 27.24 -19.84
C PRO A 323 -56.52 28.66 -19.95
N THR A 324 -55.61 28.79 -20.94
CA THR A 324 -55.33 29.96 -21.88
C THR A 324 -54.69 31.26 -21.35
N SER A 325 -53.86 32.05 -22.07
CA SER A 325 -53.35 32.10 -23.46
C SER A 325 -52.22 33.16 -23.63
N VAL A 326 -51.34 32.90 -24.61
CA VAL A 326 -50.30 33.68 -25.36
C VAL A 326 -50.94 34.89 -26.14
N PRO A 327 -50.28 36.01 -26.61
CA PRO A 327 -49.17 36.14 -27.63
C PRO A 327 -48.10 37.28 -27.45
N LEU A 328 -46.84 37.12 -27.90
CA LEU A 328 -46.15 37.37 -29.22
C LEU A 328 -46.03 38.85 -29.68
N ASP A 329 -44.80 39.41 -29.68
CA ASP A 329 -43.97 39.89 -30.84
C ASP A 329 -44.23 41.36 -31.26
N ALA A 330 -43.33 42.22 -31.78
CA ALA A 330 -41.89 42.24 -32.13
C ALA A 330 -41.48 43.70 -32.55
N ILE A 331 -40.19 43.88 -32.91
CA ILE A 331 -39.62 44.84 -33.92
C ILE A 331 -38.71 46.02 -33.43
N HIS A 332 -37.42 45.84 -33.73
CA HIS A 332 -36.34 46.75 -34.22
C HIS A 332 -36.61 48.25 -34.56
N GLN A 333 -35.64 49.17 -34.32
CA GLN A 333 -34.54 49.61 -35.23
C GLN A 333 -33.86 50.97 -34.85
N HIS A 334 -32.52 51.03 -34.96
CA HIS A 334 -31.56 52.11 -35.34
C HIS A 334 -31.74 53.63 -35.02
N ASN A 335 -30.73 54.27 -34.38
CA ASN A 335 -29.60 55.07 -34.98
C ASN A 335 -29.02 56.23 -34.09
N HIS A 336 -27.71 56.46 -34.27
CA HIS A 336 -26.74 57.50 -33.81
C HIS A 336 -27.19 58.95 -33.45
N PRO A 337 -26.43 59.74 -32.63
CA PRO A 337 -25.30 60.56 -33.13
C PRO A 337 -24.09 60.88 -32.20
N ARG A 338 -23.13 61.60 -32.81
CA ARG A 338 -21.76 62.07 -32.47
C ARG A 338 -21.58 62.96 -31.22
N ALA A 339 -20.36 63.01 -30.65
CA ALA A 339 -19.63 64.26 -30.26
C ALA A 339 -18.17 64.00 -29.81
N THR A 340 -17.37 65.06 -29.79
CA THR A 340 -15.90 65.16 -30.00
C THR A 340 -15.02 65.44 -28.76
N MET A 341 -13.79 64.91 -28.83
CA MET A 341 -12.45 65.22 -28.25
C MET A 341 -12.20 66.56 -27.50
N ARG A 342 -11.45 66.51 -26.37
CA ARG A 342 -10.30 67.42 -26.07
C ARG A 342 -9.37 66.91 -24.94
N ARG A 343 -8.05 66.99 -25.21
CA ARG A 343 -6.89 66.62 -24.36
C ARG A 343 -6.70 67.55 -23.16
N ASN A 344 -6.23 67.02 -22.02
CA ASN A 344 -5.71 67.84 -20.92
C ASN A 344 -4.40 67.27 -20.35
N THR A 345 -3.27 67.81 -20.81
CA THR A 345 -1.88 67.35 -20.60
C THR A 345 -1.31 67.63 -19.20
N ARG A 346 -2.10 68.11 -18.24
CA ARG A 346 -1.66 68.44 -16.87
C ARG A 346 -1.81 67.28 -15.87
N VAL A 347 -2.59 66.25 -16.23
CA VAL A 347 -2.83 65.08 -15.36
C VAL A 347 -1.69 64.06 -15.45
N LEU A 348 -1.09 63.88 -16.65
CA LEU A 348 0.03 62.96 -16.84
C LEU A 348 1.31 63.36 -16.06
N LEU A 349 1.60 64.66 -15.93
CA LEU A 349 2.81 65.11 -15.22
C LEU A 349 2.73 64.86 -13.70
N LYS A 350 1.52 64.90 -13.11
CA LYS A 350 1.33 64.59 -11.69
C LYS A 350 1.51 63.11 -11.38
N TYR A 351 1.07 62.22 -12.27
CA TYR A 351 1.26 60.78 -12.10
C TYR A 351 2.72 60.34 -12.34
N ALA A 352 3.46 61.02 -13.23
CA ALA A 352 4.88 60.74 -13.45
C ALA A 352 5.76 61.09 -12.23
N LEU A 353 5.47 62.20 -11.54
CA LEU A 353 6.21 62.60 -10.32
C LEU A 353 5.93 61.67 -9.13
N VAL A 354 4.68 61.22 -8.97
CA VAL A 354 4.31 60.24 -7.93
C VAL A 354 4.91 58.87 -8.24
N GLY A 355 4.89 58.44 -9.51
CA GLY A 355 5.54 57.19 -9.94
C GLY A 355 7.06 57.20 -9.71
N GLY A 356 7.72 58.32 -9.95
CA GLY A 356 9.16 58.48 -9.68
C GLY A 356 9.50 58.39 -8.18
N PHE A 357 8.65 58.94 -7.30
CA PHE A 357 8.85 58.86 -5.85
C PHE A 357 8.65 57.43 -5.31
N VAL A 358 7.66 56.71 -5.84
CA VAL A 358 7.40 55.30 -5.47
C VAL A 358 8.55 54.41 -5.94
N LEU A 359 9.09 54.65 -7.14
CA LEU A 359 10.24 53.90 -7.66
C LEU A 359 11.51 54.15 -6.83
N LEU A 360 11.76 55.39 -6.42
CA LEU A 360 12.92 55.73 -5.58
C LEU A 360 12.80 55.09 -4.18
N PHE A 361 11.58 55.06 -3.62
CA PHE A 361 11.30 54.43 -2.33
C PHE A 361 11.47 52.89 -2.40
N LEU A 362 10.99 52.26 -3.48
CA LEU A 362 11.23 50.83 -3.74
C LEU A 362 12.71 50.50 -3.92
N VAL A 363 13.48 51.34 -4.62
CA VAL A 363 14.93 51.15 -4.78
C VAL A 363 15.67 51.31 -3.44
N LEU A 364 15.24 52.23 -2.58
CA LEU A 364 15.81 52.38 -1.24
C LEU A 364 15.47 51.20 -0.33
N ILE A 365 14.25 50.66 -0.41
CA ILE A 365 13.84 49.44 0.29
C ILE A 365 14.64 48.22 -0.19
N VAL A 366 14.77 48.03 -1.51
CA VAL A 366 15.56 46.95 -2.10
C VAL A 366 17.04 47.09 -1.73
N ARG A 367 17.57 48.32 -1.61
CA ARG A 367 18.94 48.53 -1.09
C ARG A 367 19.07 48.25 0.40
N SER A 368 18.09 48.60 1.23
CA SER A 368 18.13 48.27 2.66
C SER A 368 17.98 46.77 2.90
N PHE A 369 17.16 46.06 2.11
CA PHE A 369 17.09 44.60 2.15
C PHE A 369 18.39 43.97 1.62
N ASN A 370 18.97 44.46 0.52
CA ASN A 370 20.25 43.93 0.01
C ASN A 370 21.46 44.19 0.93
N VAL A 371 21.42 45.22 1.79
CA VAL A 371 22.49 45.49 2.78
C VAL A 371 22.34 44.61 4.02
N VAL A 372 21.10 44.33 4.45
CA VAL A 372 20.82 43.38 5.54
C VAL A 372 21.09 41.94 5.10
N ASP A 373 20.80 41.60 3.85
CA ASP A 373 21.07 40.26 3.31
C ASP A 373 22.56 40.03 3.02
N ARG A 374 23.32 41.06 2.60
CA ARG A 374 24.79 40.92 2.44
C ARG A 374 25.55 40.76 3.75
N GLN A 375 25.02 41.25 4.87
CA GLN A 375 25.60 40.98 6.18
C GLN A 375 25.22 39.60 6.73
N ASN A 376 24.13 38.99 6.26
CA ASN A 376 23.74 37.63 6.63
C ASN A 376 24.22 36.55 5.64
N LEU A 377 24.64 36.92 4.42
CA LEU A 377 25.13 36.01 3.37
C LEU A 377 26.67 35.96 3.23
N LEU A 378 27.41 36.60 4.14
CA LEU A 378 28.89 36.52 4.20
C LEU A 378 29.43 35.86 5.48
N ASP A 379 28.55 35.26 6.29
CA ASP A 379 28.92 34.26 7.31
C ASP A 379 28.51 32.85 6.82
N GLU A 380 28.90 32.49 5.59
CA GLU A 380 29.15 31.08 5.29
C GLU A 380 30.38 30.65 6.09
N SER A 381 30.12 30.20 7.32
CA SER A 381 31.07 29.42 8.09
C SER A 381 31.60 28.28 7.21
N PRO A 382 32.92 28.15 6.99
CA PRO A 382 33.47 27.03 6.26
C PRO A 382 33.12 25.75 7.00
N ALA A 383 32.57 24.77 6.26
CA ALA A 383 32.32 23.38 6.66
C ALA A 383 32.82 23.07 8.07
N GLU A 384 31.92 23.08 9.06
CA GLU A 384 32.27 22.64 10.41
C GLU A 384 32.98 21.28 10.27
N PRO A 385 34.21 21.14 10.77
CA PRO A 385 34.89 19.87 10.69
C PRO A 385 34.06 18.86 11.50
N LEU A 386 33.97 17.63 11.00
CA LEU A 386 33.54 16.39 11.69
C LEU A 386 34.20 16.14 13.08
N ALA A 387 34.90 17.13 13.63
CA ALA A 387 35.64 17.14 14.88
C ALA A 387 34.75 17.38 16.12
N GLN A 388 33.54 17.94 16.02
CA GLN A 388 32.73 18.24 17.22
C GLN A 388 32.20 16.99 17.96
N HIS A 389 32.15 15.82 17.33
CA HIS A 389 31.66 14.60 17.98
C HIS A 389 32.75 13.79 18.72
N ARG A 390 34.00 14.29 18.76
CA ARG A 390 35.07 13.72 19.59
C ARG A 390 35.01 14.29 21.01
N LYS A 391 34.12 13.76 21.86
CA LYS A 391 34.20 14.05 23.30
C LYS A 391 35.53 13.55 23.86
N GLN A 392 36.36 14.48 24.36
CA GLN A 392 37.54 14.15 25.15
C GLN A 392 37.10 13.30 26.36
N GLY A 393 37.65 12.10 26.50
CA GLY A 393 37.27 11.15 27.55
C GLY A 393 36.19 10.11 27.20
N SER A 394 35.77 10.00 25.94
CA SER A 394 34.85 8.94 25.49
C SER A 394 35.45 7.54 25.62
N PHE A 395 34.61 6.50 25.75
CA PHE A 395 35.03 5.11 25.97
C PHE A 395 36.07 4.62 24.95
N PHE A 396 35.95 5.06 23.69
CA PHE A 396 36.80 4.63 22.56
C PHE A 396 37.99 5.55 22.25
N ASN A 397 38.09 6.72 22.88
CA ASN A 397 39.17 7.69 22.65
C ASN A 397 40.02 7.96 23.90
N GLY A 398 39.64 7.40 25.05
CA GLY A 398 40.37 7.50 26.31
C GLY A 398 41.42 6.39 26.52
N PRO A 399 41.91 6.22 27.77
CA PRO A 399 42.77 5.10 28.14
C PRO A 399 42.14 3.77 27.76
N LYS A 400 42.97 2.78 27.38
CA LYS A 400 42.49 1.43 27.04
C LYS A 400 41.60 0.89 28.14
N LYS A 401 40.34 0.60 27.81
CA LYS A 401 39.36 -0.05 28.68
C LYS A 401 39.51 -1.57 28.63
N ASN A 402 39.00 -2.26 29.65
CA ASN A 402 38.94 -3.73 29.67
C ASN A 402 40.29 -4.45 29.57
N VAL A 403 41.41 -3.82 30.00
CA VAL A 403 42.78 -4.40 29.93
C VAL A 403 42.88 -5.77 30.60
N HIS A 404 42.19 -5.96 31.73
CA HIS A 404 42.16 -7.22 32.47
C HIS A 404 41.00 -8.15 32.10
N LYS A 405 40.16 -7.77 31.12
CA LYS A 405 38.96 -8.50 30.69
C LYS A 405 38.09 -9.01 31.85
N ARG A 406 37.95 -8.21 32.91
CA ARG A 406 37.13 -8.56 34.08
C ARG A 406 35.68 -8.71 33.64
N ARG A 407 35.06 -9.83 33.99
CA ARG A 407 33.65 -10.11 33.68
C ARG A 407 32.80 -10.12 34.95
N ILE A 408 31.60 -9.55 34.86
CA ILE A 408 30.58 -9.54 35.91
C ILE A 408 29.26 -10.09 35.39
N ASP A 409 28.40 -10.48 36.32
CA ASP A 409 27.03 -10.85 36.00
C ASP A 409 26.15 -9.60 36.02
N TRP A 410 25.59 -9.26 34.86
CA TRP A 410 24.73 -8.09 34.68
C TRP A 410 23.22 -8.41 34.84
N HIS A 411 22.86 -9.66 35.17
CA HIS A 411 21.46 -10.01 35.38
C HIS A 411 20.91 -9.34 36.64
N ASP A 412 19.82 -8.58 36.50
CA ASP A 412 19.06 -8.08 37.64
C ASP A 412 18.10 -9.15 38.16
N TYR A 413 18.62 -10.00 39.05
CA TYR A 413 17.83 -11.07 39.67
C TYR A 413 16.67 -10.55 40.54
N LYS A 414 16.75 -9.31 41.05
CA LYS A 414 15.65 -8.72 41.83
C LYS A 414 14.48 -8.37 40.92
N LEU A 415 14.75 -7.73 39.78
CA LEU A 415 13.74 -7.45 38.78
C LEU A 415 13.13 -8.74 38.21
N ILE A 416 13.97 -9.73 37.88
CA ILE A 416 13.51 -11.03 37.37
C ILE A 416 12.53 -11.69 38.35
N GLU A 417 12.84 -11.70 39.64
CA GLU A 417 11.96 -12.28 40.66
C GLU A 417 10.69 -11.46 40.86
N ALA A 418 10.78 -10.13 40.83
CA ALA A 418 9.61 -9.26 40.88
C ALA A 418 8.68 -9.49 39.68
N GLU A 419 9.23 -9.58 38.47
CA GLU A 419 8.47 -9.84 37.23
C GLU A 419 7.79 -11.20 37.24
N ARG A 420 8.39 -12.24 37.83
CA ARG A 420 7.76 -13.57 38.01
C ARG A 420 6.46 -13.52 38.80
N SER A 421 6.37 -12.62 39.78
CA SER A 421 5.18 -12.48 40.63
C SER A 421 4.06 -11.65 40.02
N ARG A 422 4.31 -10.97 38.88
CA ARG A 422 3.32 -10.10 38.25
C ARG A 422 2.16 -10.89 37.67
N SER A 423 0.98 -10.28 37.66
CA SER A 423 -0.24 -10.85 37.11
C SER A 423 -1.09 -9.75 36.48
N GLY A 424 -1.78 -10.07 35.39
CA GLY A 424 -2.57 -9.10 34.64
C GLY A 424 -2.66 -9.49 33.16
N VAL A 425 -3.41 -8.70 32.39
CA VAL A 425 -3.54 -8.90 30.94
C VAL A 425 -2.17 -8.68 30.27
N GLY A 426 -1.75 -9.64 29.45
CA GLY A 426 -0.50 -9.56 28.70
C GLY A 426 0.79 -9.76 29.50
N GLU A 427 0.72 -9.96 30.83
CA GLU A 427 1.89 -10.26 31.67
C GLU A 427 2.51 -11.60 31.27
N HIS A 428 3.83 -11.70 31.42
CA HIS A 428 4.67 -12.82 30.95
C HIS A 428 4.57 -13.04 29.43
N GLY A 429 4.19 -12.01 28.69
CA GLY A 429 3.97 -12.06 27.23
C GLY A 429 2.86 -13.00 26.79
N LYS A 430 1.93 -13.37 27.69
CA LYS A 430 0.77 -14.22 27.34
C LYS A 430 -0.19 -13.46 26.41
N PRO A 431 -0.94 -14.17 25.55
CA PRO A 431 -1.95 -13.53 24.70
C PRO A 431 -3.04 -12.86 25.55
N GLY A 432 -3.28 -11.58 25.28
CA GLY A 432 -4.39 -10.82 25.84
C GLY A 432 -5.68 -11.03 25.03
N HIS A 433 -6.82 -10.88 25.70
CA HIS A 433 -8.14 -11.04 25.09
C HIS A 433 -9.03 -9.87 25.50
N LEU A 434 -9.80 -9.34 24.55
CA LEU A 434 -10.79 -8.30 24.79
C LEU A 434 -12.15 -8.89 25.16
N GLU A 435 -12.97 -8.10 25.86
CA GLU A 435 -14.38 -8.44 26.04
C GLU A 435 -15.16 -8.10 24.76
N LYS A 436 -16.28 -8.79 24.51
CA LYS A 436 -17.11 -8.58 23.31
C LYS A 436 -17.56 -7.14 23.09
N LYS A 437 -17.68 -6.35 24.16
CA LYS A 437 -18.12 -4.95 24.09
C LYS A 437 -17.09 -4.03 23.41
N ASP A 438 -15.83 -4.47 23.32
CA ASP A 438 -14.72 -3.67 22.83
C ASP A 438 -14.42 -3.90 21.33
N GLU A 439 -15.16 -4.80 20.66
CA GLU A 439 -14.94 -5.18 19.24
C GLU A 439 -15.04 -3.98 18.29
N GLU A 440 -16.01 -3.08 18.46
CA GLU A 440 -16.16 -1.91 17.60
C GLU A 440 -14.97 -0.93 17.73
N MET A 441 -14.50 -0.73 18.96
CA MET A 441 -13.35 0.13 19.24
C MET A 441 -12.05 -0.52 18.74
N GLN A 442 -11.93 -1.85 18.87
CA GLN A 442 -10.82 -2.63 18.34
C GLN A 442 -10.69 -2.40 16.83
N ASP A 443 -11.76 -2.57 16.06
CA ASP A 443 -11.73 -2.38 14.61
C ASP A 443 -11.34 -0.96 14.22
N LYS A 444 -11.89 0.04 14.94
CA LYS A 444 -11.59 1.45 14.70
C LYS A 444 -10.12 1.79 14.97
N LEU A 445 -9.54 1.30 16.06
CA LEU A 445 -8.14 1.57 16.39
C LEU A 445 -7.18 0.68 15.61
N PHE A 446 -7.59 -0.54 15.23
CA PHE A 446 -6.83 -1.39 14.31
C PHE A 446 -6.66 -0.68 12.97
N LYS A 447 -7.73 -0.10 12.41
CA LYS A 447 -7.70 0.73 11.18
C LYS A 447 -6.82 1.98 11.25
N LYS A 448 -6.37 2.39 12.43
CA LYS A 448 -5.47 3.55 12.60
C LYS A 448 -4.03 3.16 12.90
N ASN A 449 -3.80 1.97 13.43
CA ASN A 449 -2.51 1.57 13.97
C ASN A 449 -1.97 0.27 13.34
N GLY A 450 -2.77 -0.52 12.63
CA GLY A 450 -2.34 -1.83 12.12
C GLY A 450 -2.13 -2.90 13.21
N PHE A 451 -2.55 -2.62 14.44
CA PHE A 451 -2.53 -3.55 15.57
C PHE A 451 -3.65 -3.21 16.57
N ASN A 452 -3.94 -4.12 17.50
CA ASN A 452 -4.99 -4.02 18.49
C ASN A 452 -4.64 -3.02 19.60
N ALA A 453 -4.80 -1.74 19.28
CA ALA A 453 -4.46 -0.64 20.18
C ALA A 453 -5.36 -0.58 21.44
N VAL A 454 -6.61 -1.07 21.37
CA VAL A 454 -7.47 -1.21 22.57
C VAL A 454 -6.84 -2.18 23.57
N LEU A 455 -6.43 -3.35 23.09
CA LEU A 455 -5.76 -4.33 23.94
C LEU A 455 -4.43 -3.79 24.47
N SER A 456 -3.67 -3.07 23.65
CA SER A 456 -2.45 -2.39 24.10
C SER A 456 -2.72 -1.47 25.29
N ASP A 457 -3.80 -0.68 25.24
CA ASP A 457 -4.13 0.26 26.33
C ASP A 457 -4.49 -0.44 27.65
N LEU A 458 -4.98 -1.69 27.59
CA LEU A 458 -5.25 -2.52 28.77
C LEU A 458 -4.00 -3.22 29.32
N ILE A 459 -2.98 -3.44 28.48
CA ILE A 459 -1.73 -4.07 28.88
C ILE A 459 -0.85 -3.02 29.57
N SER A 460 -0.30 -3.39 30.72
CA SER A 460 0.56 -2.50 31.50
C SER A 460 1.82 -2.06 30.74
N LEU A 461 2.17 -0.76 30.80
CA LEU A 461 3.38 -0.20 30.16
C LEU A 461 4.68 -0.88 30.63
N ASN A 462 4.68 -1.47 31.82
CA ASN A 462 5.80 -2.20 32.40
C ASN A 462 5.50 -3.71 32.55
N ARG A 463 4.66 -4.29 31.68
CA ARG A 463 4.34 -5.73 31.71
C ARG A 463 5.60 -6.60 31.69
N SER A 464 5.58 -7.73 32.39
CA SER A 464 6.65 -8.72 32.32
C SER A 464 6.63 -9.49 30.99
N LEU A 465 7.79 -10.01 30.60
CA LEU A 465 7.99 -10.78 29.37
C LEU A 465 8.55 -12.17 29.69
N PRO A 466 8.34 -13.18 28.82
CA PRO A 466 8.92 -14.48 29.00
C PRO A 466 10.42 -14.45 28.64
N ASP A 467 11.26 -15.05 29.49
CA ASP A 467 12.68 -15.24 29.19
C ASP A 467 12.88 -16.47 28.28
N ILE A 468 12.69 -16.24 26.98
CA ILE A 468 12.83 -17.22 25.90
C ILE A 468 14.27 -17.33 25.36
N ARG A 469 15.24 -16.68 25.99
CA ARG A 469 16.65 -16.80 25.59
C ARG A 469 17.14 -18.23 25.79
N HIS A 470 18.13 -18.62 24.99
CA HIS A 470 18.82 -19.91 25.16
C HIS A 470 19.29 -20.08 26.64
N PRO A 471 19.14 -21.26 27.26
CA PRO A 471 19.48 -21.46 28.68
C PRO A 471 20.90 -21.03 29.07
N GLY A 472 21.86 -21.13 28.13
CA GLY A 472 23.23 -20.66 28.32
C GLY A 472 23.35 -19.15 28.54
N CYS A 473 22.47 -18.34 27.94
CA CYS A 473 22.47 -16.88 28.11
C CYS A 473 22.20 -16.45 29.55
N LYS A 474 21.43 -17.24 30.30
CA LYS A 474 21.04 -16.96 31.70
C LYS A 474 22.22 -17.02 32.69
N LYS A 475 23.35 -17.60 32.27
CA LYS A 475 24.57 -17.75 33.08
C LYS A 475 25.75 -16.95 32.51
N LYS A 476 25.54 -16.25 31.38
CA LYS A 476 26.61 -15.54 30.67
C LYS A 476 26.99 -14.28 31.42
N LYS A 477 28.30 -14.05 31.54
CA LYS A 477 28.91 -12.87 32.16
C LYS A 477 29.58 -12.02 31.08
N TYR A 478 29.48 -10.71 31.23
CA TYR A 478 30.01 -9.74 30.27
C TYR A 478 31.07 -8.85 30.92
N LEU A 479 31.82 -8.11 30.12
CA LEU A 479 32.81 -7.13 30.56
C LEU A 479 32.23 -6.18 31.62
N SER A 480 33.04 -5.86 32.62
CA SER A 480 32.62 -4.96 33.70
C SER A 480 32.58 -3.49 33.29
N GLU A 481 33.37 -3.10 32.28
CA GLU A 481 33.34 -1.75 31.73
C GLU A 481 32.70 -1.79 30.34
N LEU A 482 31.47 -1.30 30.23
CA LEU A 482 30.72 -1.18 28.98
C LEU A 482 30.49 0.31 28.64
N PRO A 483 30.39 0.66 27.35
CA PRO A 483 30.15 2.03 26.90
C PRO A 483 28.74 2.50 27.27
N THR A 484 28.59 3.82 27.44
CA THR A 484 27.27 4.44 27.65
C THR A 484 26.46 4.48 26.36
N VAL A 485 25.12 4.52 26.47
CA VAL A 485 24.21 4.45 25.31
C VAL A 485 23.18 5.58 25.26
N SER A 486 22.90 6.02 24.04
CA SER A 486 21.75 6.88 23.69
C SER A 486 20.82 6.05 22.80
N VAL A 487 19.59 5.85 23.24
CA VAL A 487 18.59 5.07 22.49
C VAL A 487 17.74 6.03 21.66
N VAL A 488 17.74 5.88 20.33
CA VAL A 488 16.98 6.71 19.39
C VAL A 488 15.76 5.94 18.91
N VAL A 489 14.57 6.52 19.12
CA VAL A 489 13.28 5.91 18.78
C VAL A 489 12.51 6.85 17.84
N PRO A 490 12.63 6.71 16.51
CA PRO A 490 11.82 7.48 15.57
C PRO A 490 10.37 7.01 15.63
N PHE A 491 9.42 7.94 15.54
CA PHE A 491 8.00 7.62 15.48
C PHE A 491 7.22 8.59 14.58
N TYR A 492 6.16 8.07 13.98
CA TYR A 492 5.17 8.87 13.27
C TYR A 492 3.78 8.32 13.56
N ASN A 493 2.89 9.15 14.11
CA ASN A 493 1.53 8.77 14.44
C ASN A 493 1.43 7.45 15.22
N GLU A 494 2.39 7.19 16.10
CA GLU A 494 2.40 5.97 16.89
C GLU A 494 1.25 5.98 17.91
N HIS A 495 0.81 4.80 18.33
CA HIS A 495 -0.15 4.72 19.43
C HIS A 495 0.52 5.02 20.79
N TRP A 496 -0.22 5.69 21.67
CA TRP A 496 0.30 6.19 22.96
C TRP A 496 0.93 5.08 23.80
N SER A 497 0.19 3.99 24.05
CA SER A 497 0.65 2.92 24.93
C SER A 497 1.84 2.14 24.36
N THR A 498 1.93 1.95 23.03
CA THR A 498 3.08 1.23 22.42
C THR A 498 4.36 2.07 22.45
N LEU A 499 4.26 3.38 22.18
CA LEU A 499 5.40 4.29 22.25
C LEU A 499 5.97 4.33 23.68
N LEU A 500 5.09 4.51 24.67
CA LEU A 500 5.51 4.58 26.07
C LEU A 500 5.99 3.23 26.61
N ARG A 501 5.41 2.11 26.17
CA ARG A 501 5.88 0.76 26.55
C ARG A 501 7.28 0.49 26.01
N THR A 502 7.61 1.00 24.83
CA THR A 502 8.96 0.96 24.28
C THR A 502 9.95 1.65 25.22
N ALA A 503 9.72 2.92 25.54
CA ALA A 503 10.58 3.68 26.45
C ALA A 503 10.64 3.05 27.85
N SER A 504 9.49 2.59 28.38
CA SER A 504 9.39 1.94 29.69
C SER A 504 10.21 0.65 29.75
N SER A 505 10.15 -0.19 28.71
CA SER A 505 10.90 -1.45 28.65
C SER A 505 12.41 -1.22 28.67
N VAL A 506 12.88 -0.20 27.95
CA VAL A 506 14.29 0.19 27.90
C VAL A 506 14.75 0.71 29.27
N LEU A 507 14.00 1.62 29.89
CA LEU A 507 14.35 2.14 31.23
C LEU A 507 14.34 1.04 32.30
N LEU A 508 13.36 0.13 32.25
CA LEU A 508 13.17 -0.91 33.25
C LEU A 508 14.25 -2.00 33.18
N ARG A 509 14.64 -2.43 31.96
CA ARG A 509 15.47 -3.63 31.75
C ARG A 509 16.91 -3.35 31.34
N SER A 510 17.32 -2.10 31.42
CA SER A 510 18.70 -1.69 31.15
C SER A 510 19.39 -1.23 32.43
N PRO A 511 20.66 -1.61 32.67
CA PRO A 511 21.43 -1.08 33.80
C PRO A 511 21.44 0.46 33.80
N PRO A 512 20.99 1.13 34.88
CA PRO A 512 20.83 2.59 34.91
C PRO A 512 22.10 3.36 34.60
N GLU A 513 23.28 2.81 34.90
CA GLU A 513 24.60 3.37 34.64
C GLU A 513 25.01 3.35 33.17
N LEU A 514 24.41 2.48 32.34
CA LEU A 514 24.72 2.39 30.92
C LEU A 514 23.82 3.29 30.07
N ILE A 515 22.59 3.55 30.51
CA ILE A 515 21.64 4.41 29.80
C ILE A 515 21.90 5.88 30.11
N SER A 516 22.36 6.64 29.12
CA SER A 516 22.48 8.10 29.24
C SER A 516 21.15 8.77 28.96
N GLU A 517 20.49 8.42 27.86
CA GLU A 517 19.26 9.05 27.39
C GLU A 517 18.47 8.16 26.42
N ILE A 518 17.17 8.42 26.33
CA ILE A 518 16.28 7.90 25.29
C ILE A 518 15.71 9.11 24.55
N ILE A 519 15.82 9.11 23.23
CA ILE A 519 15.46 10.21 22.34
C ILE A 519 14.30 9.73 21.46
N LEU A 520 13.09 10.16 21.80
CA LEU A 520 11.91 9.95 20.98
C LEU A 520 11.90 11.02 19.87
N VAL A 521 11.95 10.62 18.61
CA VAL A 521 11.99 11.55 17.48
C VAL A 521 10.67 11.52 16.73
N ASP A 522 9.87 12.56 16.90
CA ASP A 522 8.60 12.74 16.20
C ASP A 522 8.84 13.24 14.76
N ASP A 523 8.58 12.37 13.79
CA ASP A 523 8.64 12.67 12.35
C ASP A 523 7.38 13.39 11.87
N CYS A 524 7.06 14.52 12.50
CA CYS A 524 5.89 15.36 12.20
C CYS A 524 4.54 14.63 12.30
N SER A 525 4.29 13.96 13.44
CA SER A 525 3.00 13.33 13.74
C SER A 525 1.84 14.33 13.72
N THR A 526 0.65 13.86 13.37
CA THR A 526 -0.60 14.62 13.33
C THR A 526 -1.55 14.29 14.49
N LYS A 527 -1.29 13.26 15.29
CA LYS A 527 -2.08 12.94 16.49
C LYS A 527 -1.76 13.93 17.62
N GLU A 528 -2.77 14.68 18.08
CA GLU A 528 -2.64 15.71 19.14
C GLU A 528 -1.91 15.24 20.40
N PHE A 529 -2.21 14.02 20.87
CA PHE A 529 -1.59 13.49 22.09
C PHE A 529 -0.07 13.26 21.97
N LEU A 530 0.50 13.28 20.75
CA LEU A 530 1.93 13.11 20.52
C LEU A 530 2.70 14.44 20.55
N LYS A 531 2.05 15.56 20.88
CA LYS A 531 2.66 16.90 21.00
C LYS A 531 2.84 17.24 22.48
N ASP A 532 2.35 18.40 22.93
CA ASP A 532 2.47 18.93 24.29
C ASP A 532 2.04 17.95 25.40
N GLN A 533 1.13 17.01 25.12
CA GLN A 533 0.74 15.98 26.08
C GLN A 533 1.85 14.95 26.31
N LEU A 534 2.51 14.49 25.24
CA LEU A 534 3.64 13.57 25.32
C LEU A 534 4.82 14.22 26.03
N ASP A 535 5.15 15.47 25.68
CA ASP A 535 6.26 16.21 26.28
C ASP A 535 6.11 16.35 27.78
N ARG A 536 4.93 16.76 28.25
CA ARG A 536 4.63 16.85 29.69
C ARG A 536 4.70 15.49 30.36
N TYR A 537 4.08 14.47 29.76
CA TYR A 537 4.09 13.13 30.35
C TYR A 537 5.51 12.58 30.50
N VAL A 538 6.35 12.73 29.47
CA VAL A 538 7.74 12.28 29.47
C VAL A 538 8.55 13.05 30.52
N ALA A 539 8.44 14.38 30.57
CA ALA A 539 9.15 15.21 31.53
C ALA A 539 8.79 14.88 32.99
N GLU A 540 7.51 14.57 33.25
CA GLU A 540 7.02 14.28 34.60
C GLU A 540 7.28 12.83 35.05
N ASN A 541 7.24 11.85 34.14
CA ASN A 541 7.16 10.43 34.51
C ASN A 541 8.36 9.59 34.04
N MET A 542 9.16 10.05 33.08
CA MET A 542 10.20 9.24 32.44
C MET A 542 11.57 9.93 32.47
N PRO A 543 12.29 9.87 33.61
CA PRO A 543 13.61 10.46 33.71
C PRO A 543 14.55 9.85 32.66
N LYS A 544 15.39 10.69 32.04
CA LYS A 544 16.29 10.39 30.91
C LYS A 544 15.62 10.24 29.53
N VAL A 545 14.31 10.42 29.41
CA VAL A 545 13.63 10.42 28.12
C VAL A 545 13.40 11.86 27.66
N LYS A 546 13.68 12.14 26.39
CA LYS A 546 13.44 13.44 25.74
C LYS A 546 12.76 13.25 24.40
N VAL A 547 12.00 14.25 23.97
CA VAL A 547 11.29 14.28 22.68
C VAL A 547 11.91 15.33 21.77
N ILE A 548 12.06 15.01 20.49
CA ILE A 548 12.49 15.93 19.43
C ILE A 548 11.39 15.93 18.36
N HIS A 549 10.84 17.10 18.04
CA HIS A 549 9.85 17.26 16.97
C HIS A 549 10.48 17.78 15.69
N LEU A 550 10.35 17.02 14.61
CA LEU A 550 10.72 17.49 13.27
C LEU A 550 9.63 18.42 12.70
N PRO A 551 10.02 19.47 11.96
CA PRO A 551 9.10 20.48 11.46
C PRO A 551 8.25 19.98 10.28
N GLU A 552 8.68 18.92 9.59
CA GLU A 552 8.00 18.35 8.44
C GLU A 552 8.11 16.83 8.43
N ARG A 553 7.30 16.17 7.59
CA ARG A 553 7.39 14.73 7.40
C ARG A 553 8.59 14.37 6.53
N SER A 554 9.71 14.08 7.18
CA SER A 554 11.00 13.83 6.54
C SER A 554 11.28 12.34 6.33
N GLY A 555 10.67 11.45 7.11
CA GLY A 555 10.85 10.00 6.98
C GLY A 555 11.65 9.36 8.12
N LEU A 556 11.55 8.03 8.21
CA LEU A 556 12.22 7.22 9.23
C LEU A 556 13.74 7.47 9.27
N ILE A 557 14.36 7.55 8.09
CA ILE A 557 15.82 7.67 7.93
C ILE A 557 16.29 9.02 8.49
N THR A 558 15.62 10.10 8.08
CA THR A 558 15.91 11.46 8.58
C THR A 558 15.63 11.60 10.07
N ALA A 559 14.54 10.99 10.57
CA ALA A 559 14.25 10.96 12.00
C ALA A 559 15.34 10.25 12.82
N ARG A 560 15.85 9.11 12.33
CA ARG A 560 17.00 8.43 12.95
C ARG A 560 18.24 9.31 12.95
N LEU A 561 18.55 10.00 11.84
CA LEU A 561 19.67 10.91 11.76
C LEU A 561 19.54 12.10 12.73
N ALA A 562 18.35 12.68 12.87
CA ALA A 562 18.12 13.77 13.81
C ALA A 562 18.36 13.32 15.27
N GLY A 563 17.86 12.14 15.63
CA GLY A 563 18.14 11.55 16.95
C GLY A 563 19.62 11.24 17.15
N ALA A 564 20.30 10.71 16.14
CA ALA A 564 21.74 10.43 16.18
C ALA A 564 22.58 11.70 16.35
N LYS A 565 22.19 12.82 15.70
CA LYS A 565 22.85 14.13 15.83
C LYS A 565 22.68 14.70 17.24
N ALA A 566 21.54 14.44 17.89
CA ALA A 566 21.22 14.90 19.23
C ALA A 566 21.72 13.99 20.36
N ALA A 567 22.27 12.82 20.02
CA ALA A 567 22.75 11.83 20.97
C ALA A 567 24.13 12.18 21.53
N THR A 568 24.35 11.85 22.79
CA THR A 568 25.53 12.31 23.55
C THR A 568 26.41 11.19 24.11
N ALA A 569 25.95 9.94 24.04
CA ALA A 569 26.63 8.76 24.57
C ALA A 569 27.65 8.13 23.60
N ASP A 570 28.39 7.13 24.09
CA ASP A 570 29.43 6.44 23.32
C ASP A 570 28.85 5.56 22.19
N VAL A 571 27.68 4.96 22.42
CA VAL A 571 26.98 4.04 21.50
C VAL A 571 25.57 4.55 21.19
N LEU A 572 25.19 4.47 19.92
CA LEU A 572 23.83 4.71 19.44
C LEU A 572 23.11 3.37 19.37
N ILE A 573 21.89 3.33 19.91
CA ILE A 573 20.98 2.20 19.71
C ILE A 573 19.73 2.72 19.03
N PHE A 574 19.39 2.15 17.88
CA PHE A 574 18.13 2.44 17.20
C PHE A 574 17.10 1.37 17.55
N LEU A 575 15.89 1.80 17.91
CA LEU A 575 14.74 0.92 18.13
C LEU A 575 13.52 1.52 17.43
N ASP A 576 12.64 0.69 16.90
CA ASP A 576 11.34 1.15 16.43
C ASP A 576 10.40 1.47 17.61
N SER A 577 9.40 2.33 17.39
CA SER A 577 8.50 2.90 18.40
C SER A 577 7.46 1.94 18.99
N HIS A 578 7.54 0.67 18.67
CA HIS A 578 6.63 -0.40 19.09
C HIS A 578 7.43 -1.67 19.37
N THR A 579 8.39 -1.53 20.29
CA THR A 579 9.31 -2.59 20.70
C THR A 579 9.28 -2.82 22.20
N GLU A 580 9.71 -4.00 22.65
CA GLU A 580 9.81 -4.32 24.08
C GLU A 580 11.13 -5.07 24.34
N ALA A 581 12.07 -4.37 24.98
CA ALA A 581 13.34 -4.97 25.36
C ALA A 581 13.11 -6.12 26.37
N ASN A 582 13.82 -7.24 26.19
CA ASN A 582 13.74 -8.39 27.10
C ASN A 582 14.83 -8.31 28.20
N VAL A 583 14.80 -9.26 29.13
CA VAL A 583 15.72 -9.30 30.28
C VAL A 583 17.19 -9.35 29.82
N ASN A 584 18.01 -8.49 30.43
CA ASN A 584 19.46 -8.42 30.22
C ASN A 584 19.88 -8.30 28.74
N TRP A 585 19.09 -7.56 27.95
CA TRP A 585 19.33 -7.38 26.51
C TRP A 585 20.57 -6.53 26.19
N LEU A 586 20.88 -5.54 27.04
CA LEU A 586 21.84 -4.49 26.71
C LEU A 586 23.31 -4.97 26.77
N PRO A 587 23.81 -5.64 27.82
CA PRO A 587 25.20 -6.09 27.88
C PRO A 587 25.68 -6.97 26.72
N PRO A 588 24.94 -8.01 26.26
CA PRO A 588 25.35 -8.79 25.09
C PRO A 588 25.41 -7.98 23.80
N LEU A 589 24.65 -6.89 23.71
CA LEU A 589 24.67 -5.98 22.56
C LEU A 589 25.92 -5.08 22.55
N LEU A 590 26.40 -4.69 23.74
CA LEU A 590 27.50 -3.75 23.90
C LEU A 590 28.89 -4.40 23.96
N GLU A 591 29.02 -5.63 24.46
CA GLU A 591 30.32 -6.30 24.61
C GLU A 591 31.12 -6.36 23.29
N PRO A 592 30.54 -6.77 22.13
CA PRO A 592 31.30 -6.79 20.88
C PRO A 592 31.76 -5.39 20.43
N ILE A 593 30.94 -4.36 20.66
CA ILE A 593 31.28 -2.96 20.34
C ILE A 593 32.37 -2.44 21.29
N ALA A 594 32.34 -2.85 22.56
CA ALA A 594 33.35 -2.49 23.55
C ALA A 594 34.73 -3.10 23.21
N GLU A 595 34.75 -4.27 22.57
CA GLU A 595 35.98 -4.92 22.10
C GLU A 595 36.48 -4.30 20.79
N ASP A 596 35.59 -4.01 19.84
CA ASP A 596 35.91 -3.26 18.62
C ASP A 596 34.79 -2.25 18.28
N TYR A 597 35.14 -0.97 18.36
CA TYR A 597 34.21 0.14 18.12
C TYR A 597 33.66 0.18 16.68
N ARG A 598 34.31 -0.52 15.72
CA ARG A 598 33.85 -0.68 14.34
C ARG A 598 32.88 -1.85 14.15
N THR A 599 32.33 -2.35 15.25
CA THR A 599 31.30 -3.39 15.25
C THR A 599 29.90 -2.78 15.35
N CYS A 600 28.99 -3.29 14.52
CA CYS A 600 27.55 -3.10 14.65
C CYS A 600 26.93 -4.40 15.16
N VAL A 601 26.00 -4.32 16.12
CA VAL A 601 25.37 -5.50 16.71
C VAL A 601 23.85 -5.37 16.67
N CYS A 602 23.17 -6.39 16.18
CA CYS A 602 21.72 -6.50 16.17
C CYS A 602 21.25 -7.47 17.27
N PRO A 603 20.19 -7.14 18.02
CA PRO A 603 19.52 -8.13 18.86
C PRO A 603 18.70 -9.08 17.98
N PHE A 604 18.33 -10.24 18.53
CA PHE A 604 17.25 -11.03 17.94
C PHE A 604 15.94 -10.27 18.06
N ILE A 605 15.20 -10.24 16.95
CA ILE A 605 13.93 -9.55 16.84
C ILE A 605 12.83 -10.58 17.04
N ASP A 606 12.14 -10.49 18.18
CA ASP A 606 11.02 -11.36 18.52
C ASP A 606 9.70 -10.77 18.05
N VAL A 607 8.68 -11.62 17.93
CA VAL A 607 7.34 -11.20 17.50
C VAL A 607 6.52 -10.82 18.73
N VAL A 608 6.00 -9.59 18.73
CA VAL A 608 4.84 -9.21 19.52
C VAL A 608 3.63 -9.24 18.59
N ALA A 609 2.71 -10.17 18.82
CA ALA A 609 1.56 -10.37 17.94
C ALA A 609 0.69 -9.10 17.87
N TRP A 610 0.32 -8.66 16.68
CA TRP A 610 -0.43 -7.41 16.50
C TRP A 610 -1.86 -7.48 17.06
N ASP A 611 -2.43 -8.67 17.18
CA ASP A 611 -3.82 -8.92 17.59
C ASP A 611 -3.95 -9.16 19.10
N THR A 612 -3.10 -10.03 19.64
CA THR A 612 -3.15 -10.55 21.01
C THR A 612 -2.02 -10.04 21.89
N PHE A 613 -1.00 -9.38 21.33
CA PHE A 613 0.20 -8.93 22.03
C PHE A 613 1.00 -10.07 22.71
N GLU A 614 0.80 -11.32 22.28
CA GLU A 614 1.65 -12.44 22.68
C GLU A 614 3.09 -12.17 22.26
N TYR A 615 4.04 -12.43 23.16
CA TYR A 615 5.47 -12.36 22.90
C TYR A 615 5.99 -13.76 22.57
N ARG A 616 6.57 -13.95 21.39
CA ARG A 616 7.14 -15.23 20.95
C ARG A 616 8.38 -15.05 20.08
N ALA A 617 9.25 -16.06 20.07
CA ALA A 617 10.39 -16.07 19.16
C ALA A 617 9.90 -15.99 17.70
N GLN A 618 10.59 -15.21 16.87
CA GLN A 618 10.50 -15.40 15.43
C GLN A 618 11.15 -16.73 15.04
N ASP A 619 12.35 -16.98 15.59
CA ASP A 619 13.14 -18.21 15.54
C ASP A 619 14.36 -18.12 16.48
N GLU A 620 15.30 -19.06 16.31
CA GLU A 620 16.58 -19.17 17.03
C GLU A 620 17.77 -18.56 16.27
N GLY A 621 17.50 -17.62 15.36
CA GLY A 621 18.52 -16.87 14.62
C GLY A 621 18.62 -17.28 13.16
N ALA A 622 18.88 -16.28 12.31
CA ALA A 622 19.22 -16.47 10.90
C ALA A 622 20.06 -15.29 10.43
N ARG A 623 20.88 -15.49 9.40
CA ARG A 623 21.74 -14.44 8.83
C ARG A 623 20.95 -13.61 7.83
N GLY A 624 20.92 -12.30 7.96
CA GLY A 624 20.16 -11.45 7.03
C GLY A 624 20.83 -11.35 5.66
N ALA A 625 20.02 -11.26 4.61
CA ALA A 625 20.42 -11.25 3.21
C ALA A 625 19.41 -10.47 2.35
N PHE A 626 19.56 -10.54 1.03
CA PHE A 626 18.58 -10.01 0.07
C PHE A 626 18.46 -10.92 -1.15
N ASP A 627 17.36 -10.78 -1.88
CA ASP A 627 17.28 -11.20 -3.28
C ASP A 627 17.63 -10.04 -4.22
N TRP A 628 17.81 -10.34 -5.51
CA TRP A 628 18.15 -9.33 -6.53
C TRP A 628 16.98 -8.39 -6.90
N LYS A 629 15.92 -8.33 -6.07
CA LYS A 629 14.91 -7.27 -6.09
C LYS A 629 15.01 -6.35 -4.87
N PHE A 630 16.06 -6.51 -4.05
CA PHE A 630 16.25 -5.82 -2.77
C PHE A 630 15.13 -6.13 -1.76
N TYR A 631 14.51 -7.30 -1.83
CA TYR A 631 13.70 -7.79 -0.72
C TYR A 631 14.58 -8.45 0.32
N TYR A 632 14.35 -8.11 1.58
CA TYR A 632 15.09 -8.68 2.69
C TYR A 632 14.79 -10.17 2.78
N LYS A 633 15.84 -10.97 2.85
CA LYS A 633 15.79 -12.43 2.97
C LYS A 633 16.61 -12.87 4.18
N ARG A 634 16.45 -14.13 4.55
CA ARG A 634 17.20 -14.75 5.64
C ARG A 634 17.83 -16.05 5.17
N LEU A 635 19.11 -16.17 5.45
CA LEU A 635 19.95 -17.34 5.22
C LEU A 635 20.03 -18.14 6.53
N PRO A 636 20.13 -19.47 6.45
CA PRO A 636 20.35 -20.29 7.63
C PRO A 636 21.67 -19.90 8.33
N LEU A 637 21.75 -20.21 9.63
CA LEU A 637 22.98 -20.11 10.39
C LEU A 637 24.04 -21.07 9.84
N LEU A 638 25.32 -20.68 9.93
CA LEU A 638 26.41 -21.57 9.54
C LEU A 638 26.59 -22.67 10.59
N PRO A 639 27.19 -23.82 10.23
CA PRO A 639 27.44 -24.90 11.18
C PRO A 639 28.22 -24.47 12.44
N LYS A 640 29.16 -23.52 12.30
CA LYS A 640 29.91 -22.95 13.43
C LYS A 640 29.02 -22.21 14.44
N ASP A 641 27.98 -21.56 13.96
CA ASP A 641 27.08 -20.71 14.77
C ASP A 641 25.99 -21.58 15.42
N LEU A 642 25.51 -22.61 14.71
CA LEU A 642 24.64 -23.64 15.28
C LEU A 642 25.31 -24.38 16.45
N ALA A 643 26.62 -24.62 16.36
CA ALA A 643 27.39 -25.24 17.44
C ALA A 643 27.58 -24.30 18.66
N ASN A 644 27.43 -22.99 18.49
CA ASN A 644 27.65 -21.98 19.52
C ASN A 644 26.45 -21.01 19.64
N PRO A 645 25.26 -21.50 20.04
CA PRO A 645 24.00 -20.76 19.94
C PRO A 645 23.88 -19.54 20.88
N THR A 646 24.88 -19.28 21.72
CA THR A 646 24.93 -18.12 22.64
C THR A 646 25.98 -17.09 22.26
N GLU A 647 26.81 -17.37 21.26
CA GLU A 647 27.82 -16.44 20.77
C GLU A 647 27.27 -15.56 19.65
N PRO A 648 27.65 -14.28 19.58
CA PRO A 648 27.33 -13.45 18.42
C PRO A 648 27.88 -14.06 17.13
N PHE A 649 27.11 -13.98 16.04
CA PHE A 649 27.49 -14.52 14.74
C PHE A 649 27.37 -13.47 13.63
N GLU A 650 28.18 -13.62 12.58
CA GLU A 650 28.28 -12.64 11.49
C GLU A 650 27.02 -12.64 10.62
N SER A 651 26.42 -11.47 10.44
CA SER A 651 25.23 -11.26 9.62
C SER A 651 25.58 -10.34 8.43
N PRO A 652 25.34 -10.76 7.17
CA PRO A 652 25.65 -9.90 6.02
C PRO A 652 24.83 -8.62 5.97
N ILE A 653 23.54 -8.71 6.31
CA ILE A 653 22.57 -7.61 6.24
C ILE A 653 21.75 -7.57 7.52
N MET A 654 21.57 -6.38 8.10
CA MET A 654 20.64 -6.20 9.21
C MET A 654 19.18 -6.06 8.71
N ALA A 655 18.20 -6.40 9.56
CA ALA A 655 16.80 -6.10 9.25
C ALA A 655 16.53 -4.58 9.15
N GLY A 656 17.28 -3.77 9.91
CA GLY A 656 17.28 -2.30 9.85
C GLY A 656 16.64 -1.61 11.05
N GLY A 657 15.60 -2.20 11.66
CA GLY A 657 14.83 -1.62 12.77
C GLY A 657 15.60 -1.44 14.08
N LEU A 658 16.45 -2.42 14.40
CA LEU A 658 17.04 -2.59 15.72
C LEU A 658 18.52 -2.93 15.60
N PHE A 659 19.39 -2.03 16.07
CA PHE A 659 20.85 -2.27 16.10
C PHE A 659 21.55 -1.28 17.04
N ALA A 660 22.76 -1.65 17.46
CA ALA A 660 23.68 -0.81 18.20
C ALA A 660 24.99 -0.62 17.41
N ILE A 661 25.51 0.61 17.41
CA ILE A 661 26.76 0.96 16.76
C ILE A 661 27.45 2.07 17.56
N SER A 662 28.78 2.07 17.64
CA SER A 662 29.45 3.21 18.28
C SER A 662 29.11 4.51 17.55
N SER A 663 28.82 5.58 18.31
CA SER A 663 28.52 6.90 17.73
C SER A 663 29.68 7.38 16.85
N LYS A 664 30.91 7.11 17.31
CA LYS A 664 32.13 7.35 16.55
C LYS A 664 32.12 6.67 15.18
N PHE A 665 31.86 5.36 15.12
CA PHE A 665 31.90 4.63 13.85
C PHE A 665 30.73 5.02 12.93
N PHE A 666 29.54 5.22 13.48
CA PHE A 666 28.39 5.70 12.70
C PHE A 666 28.70 6.99 11.94
N TRP A 667 29.35 7.96 12.60
CA TRP A 667 29.75 9.22 11.96
C TRP A 667 31.02 9.11 11.10
N GLU A 668 31.94 8.17 11.39
CA GLU A 668 33.04 7.82 10.46
C GLU A 668 32.50 7.33 9.12
N LEU A 669 31.39 6.57 9.13
CA LEU A 669 30.66 6.10 7.94
C LEU A 669 29.77 7.19 7.28
N GLY A 670 29.70 8.38 7.87
CA GLY A 670 28.84 9.48 7.42
C GLY A 670 27.35 9.31 7.75
N GLY A 671 27.00 8.40 8.66
CA GLY A 671 25.62 8.03 8.97
C GLY A 671 24.89 7.39 7.78
N TYR A 672 23.58 7.56 7.72
CA TYR A 672 22.76 7.24 6.55
C TYR A 672 22.91 8.28 5.44
N ASP A 673 22.68 7.87 4.20
CA ASP A 673 22.51 8.79 3.09
C ASP A 673 21.27 9.67 3.29
N GLU A 674 21.48 10.96 3.54
CA GLU A 674 20.43 11.97 3.69
C GLU A 674 19.52 12.09 2.44
N GLY A 675 19.96 11.56 1.29
CA GLY A 675 19.14 11.50 0.09
C GLY A 675 18.15 10.33 0.06
N LEU A 676 18.23 9.36 0.98
CA LEU A 676 17.23 8.30 1.12
C LEU A 676 15.96 8.87 1.77
N ASP A 677 14.83 8.63 1.13
CA ASP A 677 13.54 9.22 1.53
C ASP A 677 12.69 8.19 2.30
N ILE A 678 11.78 8.66 3.16
CA ILE A 678 10.79 7.90 3.95
C ILE A 678 11.23 6.57 4.57
N TRP A 679 11.40 5.50 3.77
CA TRP A 679 11.66 4.14 4.22
C TRP A 679 12.33 3.29 3.10
N GLY A 680 13.17 2.36 3.50
CA GLY A 680 13.73 1.31 2.65
C GLY A 680 15.03 1.72 1.97
N GLY A 681 16.01 0.82 1.98
CA GLY A 681 17.34 1.01 1.42
C GLY A 681 18.40 1.27 2.50
N GLU A 682 18.03 1.91 3.60
CA GLU A 682 18.96 2.31 4.67
C GLU A 682 19.65 1.11 5.33
N GLN A 683 18.94 -0.02 5.46
CA GLN A 683 19.50 -1.23 6.03
C GLN A 683 20.58 -1.84 5.15
N TYR A 684 20.41 -1.77 3.82
CA TYR A 684 21.41 -2.25 2.86
C TYR A 684 22.59 -1.30 2.80
N GLU A 685 22.32 0.00 2.71
CA GLU A 685 23.35 1.04 2.68
C GLU A 685 24.30 0.92 3.88
N LEU A 686 23.76 0.88 5.10
CA LEU A 686 24.58 0.82 6.30
C LEU A 686 25.31 -0.53 6.43
N SER A 687 24.65 -1.64 6.08
CA SER A 687 25.30 -2.97 6.09
C SER A 687 26.49 -3.01 5.13
N PHE A 688 26.33 -2.47 3.92
CA PHE A 688 27.39 -2.37 2.92
C PHE A 688 28.52 -1.46 3.38
N LYS A 689 28.21 -0.28 3.94
CA LYS A 689 29.17 0.64 4.56
C LYS A 689 30.01 -0.07 5.63
N ILE A 690 29.36 -0.75 6.58
CA ILE A 690 30.04 -1.44 7.69
C ILE A 690 31.03 -2.46 7.15
N TRP A 691 30.58 -3.39 6.32
CA TRP A 691 31.43 -4.48 5.83
C TRP A 691 32.52 -4.02 4.87
N GLN A 692 32.17 -3.22 3.86
CA GLN A 692 33.12 -2.80 2.84
C GLN A 692 34.17 -1.82 3.39
N CYS A 693 33.82 -1.01 4.40
CA CYS A 693 34.71 0.01 4.95
C CYS A 693 35.43 -0.42 6.25
N GLY A 694 35.55 -1.74 6.49
CA GLY A 694 36.46 -2.30 7.50
C GLY A 694 35.86 -2.46 8.90
N GLY A 695 34.54 -2.48 9.03
CA GLY A 695 33.83 -2.88 10.24
C GLY A 695 33.30 -4.31 10.17
N GLN A 696 32.50 -4.67 11.17
CA GLN A 696 31.87 -5.99 11.30
C GLN A 696 30.42 -5.85 11.75
N MET A 697 29.58 -6.84 11.41
CA MET A 697 28.18 -6.86 11.83
C MET A 697 27.80 -8.23 12.40
N TYR A 698 27.25 -8.23 13.61
CA TYR A 698 26.84 -9.44 14.32
C TYR A 698 25.38 -9.39 14.75
N ASP A 699 24.73 -10.54 14.78
CA ASP A 699 23.51 -10.73 15.56
C ASP A 699 23.90 -11.37 16.90
N ALA A 700 23.33 -10.89 18.01
CA ALA A 700 23.64 -11.37 19.36
C ALA A 700 22.48 -12.19 19.96
N PRO A 701 22.54 -13.53 19.99
CA PRO A 701 21.42 -14.39 20.43
C PRO A 701 20.94 -14.14 21.87
N CYS A 702 21.84 -13.68 22.74
CA CYS A 702 21.51 -13.38 24.13
C CYS A 702 20.88 -12.00 24.34
N SER A 703 20.82 -11.16 23.30
CA SER A 703 20.08 -9.90 23.28
C SER A 703 18.80 -10.09 22.48
N ARG A 704 17.63 -9.90 23.12
CA ARG A 704 16.33 -10.08 22.46
C ARG A 704 15.43 -8.88 22.68
N VAL A 705 14.75 -8.43 21.63
CA VAL A 705 13.80 -7.32 21.66
C VAL A 705 12.56 -7.72 20.87
N GLY A 706 11.40 -7.65 21.51
CA GLY A 706 10.12 -7.88 20.81
C GLY A 706 9.77 -6.70 19.92
N HIS A 707 9.15 -6.97 18.78
CA HIS A 707 8.71 -5.98 17.81
C HIS A 707 7.29 -6.30 17.35
N ILE A 708 6.41 -5.29 17.30
CA ILE A 708 5.04 -5.46 16.78
C ILE A 708 5.06 -5.49 15.25
N TYR A 709 4.87 -6.67 14.66
CA TYR A 709 4.64 -6.79 13.23
C TYR A 709 3.18 -6.47 12.91
N ARG A 710 2.93 -5.26 12.41
CA ARG A 710 1.57 -4.79 12.10
C ARG A 710 0.88 -5.72 11.10
N GLY A 711 -0.43 -5.91 11.28
CA GLY A 711 -1.28 -6.63 10.31
C GLY A 711 -1.36 -5.91 8.96
N TYR A 712 -1.18 -4.58 8.95
CA TYR A 712 -0.95 -3.78 7.74
C TYR A 712 -0.30 -2.44 8.13
N ALA A 713 0.27 -1.72 7.16
CA ALA A 713 0.85 -0.40 7.39
C ALA A 713 -0.24 0.70 7.32
N PRO A 714 -0.53 1.41 8.43
CA PRO A 714 -1.61 2.40 8.48
C PRO A 714 -1.25 3.77 7.87
N PHE A 715 -0.03 3.91 7.36
CA PHE A 715 0.49 5.18 6.84
C PHE A 715 0.62 5.09 5.32
N GLY A 716 -0.02 6.03 4.62
CA GLY A 716 0.11 6.14 3.16
C GLY A 716 1.50 6.63 2.73
N ASN A 717 1.80 6.49 1.43
CA ASN A 717 3.02 7.05 0.84
C ASN A 717 2.94 8.60 0.84
N PRO A 718 3.73 9.30 1.67
CA PRO A 718 3.61 10.75 1.81
C PRO A 718 4.15 11.51 0.60
N ARG A 719 4.91 10.86 -0.28
CA ARG A 719 5.51 11.48 -1.48
C ARG A 719 4.65 11.32 -2.72
N LYS A 720 3.65 10.43 -2.70
CA LYS A 720 2.85 10.03 -3.88
C LYS A 720 3.72 9.61 -5.09
N LYS A 721 4.96 9.18 -4.84
CA LYS A 721 5.96 8.77 -5.84
C LYS A 721 6.69 7.53 -5.34
N ASP A 722 7.29 6.77 -6.24
CA ASP A 722 8.06 5.57 -5.91
C ASP A 722 9.43 5.94 -5.32
N PHE A 723 9.42 6.38 -4.06
CA PHE A 723 10.66 6.70 -3.33
C PHE A 723 11.51 5.46 -3.06
N LEU A 724 10.90 4.27 -2.95
CA LEU A 724 11.60 3.03 -2.63
C LEU A 724 12.57 2.63 -3.74
N THR A 725 12.12 2.70 -5.00
CA THR A 725 12.97 2.41 -6.16
C THR A 725 14.10 3.41 -6.27
N ARG A 726 13.83 4.70 -6.00
CA ARG A 726 14.87 5.72 -5.96
C ARG A 726 15.90 5.42 -4.88
N ASN A 727 15.48 5.08 -3.67
CA ASN A 727 16.38 4.69 -2.58
C ASN A 727 17.24 3.49 -2.97
N TYR A 728 16.63 2.43 -3.51
CA TYR A 728 17.35 1.24 -3.96
C TYR A 728 18.38 1.57 -5.04
N LYS A 729 18.02 2.43 -6.00
CA LYS A 729 18.94 2.90 -7.04
C LYS A 729 20.11 3.67 -6.43
N ARG A 730 19.87 4.59 -5.48
CA ARG A 730 20.94 5.33 -4.79
C ARG A 730 21.94 4.39 -4.11
N VAL A 731 21.44 3.40 -3.38
CA VAL A 731 22.29 2.40 -2.71
C VAL A 731 23.06 1.57 -3.74
N ALA A 732 22.39 1.10 -4.79
CA ALA A 732 22.99 0.26 -5.81
C ALA A 732 24.10 0.99 -6.60
N GLU A 733 23.86 2.23 -7.00
CA GLU A 733 24.84 3.05 -7.73
C GLU A 733 26.13 3.29 -6.93
N VAL A 734 26.01 3.48 -5.61
CA VAL A 734 27.17 3.79 -4.76
C VAL A 734 27.88 2.53 -4.29
N TRP A 735 27.15 1.47 -3.94
CA TRP A 735 27.70 0.37 -3.11
C TRP A 735 27.76 -0.99 -3.80
N MET A 736 27.11 -1.19 -4.96
CA MET A 736 27.00 -2.52 -5.59
C MET A 736 27.89 -2.75 -6.81
N ASP A 737 28.63 -1.74 -7.28
CA ASP A 737 29.50 -1.85 -8.45
C ASP A 737 28.77 -2.46 -9.67
N GLU A 738 29.35 -3.46 -10.33
CA GLU A 738 28.75 -4.18 -11.46
C GLU A 738 27.48 -4.96 -11.08
N TYR A 739 27.27 -5.28 -9.80
CA TYR A 739 26.14 -6.10 -9.37
C TYR A 739 24.81 -5.34 -9.36
N LYS A 740 24.82 -4.01 -9.45
CA LYS A 740 23.60 -3.21 -9.61
C LYS A 740 22.82 -3.60 -10.86
N GLU A 741 23.51 -4.09 -11.90
CA GLU A 741 22.86 -4.55 -13.12
C GLU A 741 21.90 -5.71 -12.85
N TYR A 742 22.20 -6.60 -11.90
CA TYR A 742 21.32 -7.69 -11.52
C TYR A 742 20.04 -7.24 -10.83
N LEU A 743 20.06 -6.08 -10.16
CA LEU A 743 18.87 -5.41 -9.65
C LEU A 743 18.07 -4.79 -10.82
N TYR A 744 18.77 -4.10 -11.72
CA TYR A 744 18.14 -3.38 -12.83
C TYR A 744 17.45 -4.31 -13.82
N VAL A 745 18.02 -5.47 -14.15
CA VAL A 745 17.40 -6.42 -15.08
C VAL A 745 16.08 -7.01 -14.58
N ARG A 746 15.77 -6.93 -13.27
CA ARG A 746 14.48 -7.38 -12.74
C ARG A 746 13.33 -6.47 -13.12
N ASP A 747 13.61 -5.18 -13.34
CA ASP A 747 12.65 -4.21 -13.86
C ASP A 747 13.38 -3.04 -14.54
N ARG A 748 13.95 -3.32 -15.73
CA ARG A 748 14.86 -2.39 -16.41
C ARG A 748 14.18 -1.07 -16.73
N LYS A 749 12.94 -1.14 -17.20
CA LYS A 749 12.11 0.03 -17.50
C LYS A 749 11.92 0.91 -16.25
N LYS A 750 11.70 0.32 -15.09
CA LYS A 750 11.50 1.07 -13.85
C LYS A 750 12.78 1.79 -13.40
N TYR A 751 13.91 1.07 -13.35
CA TYR A 751 15.18 1.64 -12.88
C TYR A 751 15.77 2.66 -13.86
N ASP A 752 15.66 2.45 -15.16
CA ASP A 752 16.15 3.40 -16.17
C ASP A 752 15.38 4.74 -16.09
N ASN A 753 14.08 4.70 -15.81
CA ASN A 753 13.23 5.88 -15.67
C ASN A 753 13.30 6.56 -14.29
N THR A 754 14.04 5.99 -13.33
CA THR A 754 14.15 6.55 -11.98
C THR A 754 15.44 7.35 -11.84
N ASP A 755 15.35 8.64 -11.52
CA ASP A 755 16.53 9.45 -11.19
C ASP A 755 16.98 9.17 -9.75
N ALA A 756 18.28 8.84 -9.58
CA ALA A 756 18.87 8.62 -8.27
C ALA A 756 19.14 9.94 -7.52
N GLY A 757 19.20 11.09 -8.22
CA GLY A 757 19.65 12.37 -7.67
C GLY A 757 21.17 12.43 -7.45
N ASP A 758 21.65 13.43 -6.71
CA ASP A 758 23.08 13.61 -6.46
C ASP A 758 23.65 12.53 -5.52
N LEU A 759 24.73 11.89 -5.95
CA LEU A 759 25.45 10.82 -5.24
C LEU A 759 26.88 11.23 -4.85
N SER A 760 27.32 12.44 -5.18
CA SER A 760 28.70 12.89 -5.04
C SER A 760 29.22 12.75 -3.62
N LYS A 761 28.41 13.12 -2.61
CA LYS A 761 28.77 12.97 -1.19
C LYS A 761 28.97 11.50 -0.79
N GLN A 762 28.13 10.60 -1.26
CA GLN A 762 28.19 9.19 -0.89
C GLN A 762 29.39 8.49 -1.55
N LEU A 763 29.65 8.79 -2.83
CA LEU A 763 30.85 8.32 -3.53
C LEU A 763 32.14 8.82 -2.84
N ALA A 764 32.19 10.10 -2.45
CA ALA A 764 33.33 10.67 -1.75
C ALA A 764 33.60 9.99 -0.38
N ILE A 765 32.56 9.55 0.34
CA ILE A 765 32.73 8.77 1.58
C ILE A 765 33.37 7.42 1.28
N ARG A 766 32.85 6.71 0.27
CA ARG A 766 33.36 5.39 -0.14
C ARG A 766 34.83 5.46 -0.55
N ASP A 767 35.20 6.48 -1.33
CA ASP A 767 36.58 6.73 -1.75
C ASP A 767 37.47 7.10 -0.57
N LYS A 768 37.02 8.03 0.29
CA LYS A 768 37.78 8.47 1.47
C LYS A 768 38.12 7.33 2.42
N LEU A 769 37.17 6.42 2.63
CA LEU A 769 37.34 5.27 3.54
C LEU A 769 38.06 4.09 2.88
N GLN A 770 38.37 4.17 1.59
CA GLN A 770 39.04 3.11 0.81
C GLN A 770 38.29 1.78 0.95
N CYS A 771 36.96 1.83 0.80
CA CYS A 771 36.11 0.68 0.99
C CYS A 771 36.39 -0.39 -0.08
N LYS A 772 36.26 -1.66 0.33
CA LYS A 772 36.41 -2.82 -0.55
C LYS A 772 35.32 -2.84 -1.63
N PRO A 773 35.55 -3.47 -2.80
CA PRO A 773 34.52 -3.61 -3.82
C PRO A 773 33.38 -4.51 -3.36
N PHE A 774 32.20 -4.36 -3.96
CA PHE A 774 31.03 -5.17 -3.66
C PHE A 774 31.24 -6.65 -3.95
N LYS A 775 32.04 -6.96 -4.98
CA LYS A 775 32.50 -8.32 -5.25
C LYS A 775 33.13 -9.00 -4.03
N TRP A 776 33.96 -8.26 -3.28
CA TRP A 776 34.56 -8.78 -2.05
C TRP A 776 33.49 -9.10 -0.99
N PHE A 777 32.49 -8.22 -0.83
CA PHE A 777 31.37 -8.44 0.09
C PHE A 777 30.62 -9.72 -0.27
N ILE A 778 30.30 -9.91 -1.56
CA ILE A 778 29.62 -11.11 -2.05
C ILE A 778 30.47 -12.37 -1.85
N GLU A 779 31.78 -12.32 -2.10
CA GLU A 779 32.65 -13.51 -2.02
C GLU A 779 33.05 -13.90 -0.58
N HIS A 780 33.10 -12.94 0.35
CA HIS A 780 33.68 -13.16 1.69
C HIS A 780 32.67 -13.00 2.84
N VAL A 781 31.64 -12.17 2.66
CA VAL A 781 30.64 -11.90 3.70
C VAL A 781 29.33 -12.64 3.38
N ALA A 782 28.85 -12.47 2.16
CA ALA A 782 27.58 -13.04 1.67
C ALA A 782 27.82 -14.21 0.69
N PHE A 783 28.84 -15.03 0.93
CA PHE A 783 29.28 -16.10 0.01
C PHE A 783 28.19 -17.11 -0.32
N ASP A 784 27.28 -17.36 0.62
CA ASP A 784 26.16 -18.28 0.51
C ASP A 784 24.86 -17.62 0.01
N LEU A 785 24.87 -16.30 -0.21
CA LEU A 785 23.75 -15.58 -0.83
C LEU A 785 23.53 -16.05 -2.27
N ILE A 786 24.60 -16.16 -3.07
CA ILE A 786 24.51 -16.57 -4.48
C ILE A 786 23.98 -17.99 -4.62
N GLU A 787 24.28 -18.88 -3.67
CA GLU A 787 23.79 -20.26 -3.73
C GLU A 787 22.25 -20.31 -3.61
N LYS A 788 21.65 -19.43 -2.80
CA LYS A 788 20.20 -19.39 -2.58
C LYS A 788 19.46 -18.41 -3.50
N TYR A 789 20.09 -17.29 -3.82
CA TYR A 789 19.56 -16.20 -4.65
C TYR A 789 20.62 -15.82 -5.69
N PRO A 790 20.76 -16.59 -6.79
CA PRO A 790 21.77 -16.33 -7.80
C PRO A 790 21.45 -15.04 -8.57
N PRO A 791 22.48 -14.24 -8.93
CA PRO A 791 22.29 -13.02 -9.73
C PRO A 791 21.62 -13.29 -11.07
N VAL A 792 22.00 -14.41 -11.71
CA VAL A 792 21.32 -14.95 -12.89
C VAL A 792 20.70 -16.28 -12.49
N GLU A 793 19.38 -16.32 -12.48
CA GLU A 793 18.65 -17.54 -12.16
C GLU A 793 18.87 -18.58 -13.27
N PRO A 794 19.22 -19.84 -12.91
CA PRO A 794 19.25 -20.92 -13.89
C PRO A 794 17.88 -21.08 -14.55
N PRO A 795 17.83 -21.40 -15.86
CA PRO A 795 16.55 -21.63 -16.53
C PRO A 795 15.77 -22.79 -15.90
N ASP A 796 14.44 -22.69 -15.94
CA ASP A 796 13.51 -23.71 -15.47
C ASP A 796 13.77 -25.08 -16.12
N PHE A 797 13.43 -26.16 -15.41
CA PHE A 797 13.41 -27.51 -15.97
C PHE A 797 12.25 -27.68 -16.96
N ALA A 798 11.10 -27.08 -16.64
CA ALA A 798 9.90 -27.07 -17.48
C ALA A 798 9.07 -25.83 -17.19
N ASN A 799 8.30 -25.35 -18.17
CA ASN A 799 7.29 -24.33 -17.94
C ASN A 799 6.14 -24.42 -18.96
N GLY A 800 5.06 -23.68 -18.70
CA GLY A 800 3.86 -23.66 -19.53
C GLY A 800 2.70 -24.40 -18.87
N ALA A 801 1.71 -24.77 -19.68
CA ALA A 801 0.55 -25.54 -19.25
C ALA A 801 0.94 -27.00 -19.00
N ILE A 802 0.32 -27.62 -17.99
CA ILE A 802 0.49 -29.04 -17.66
C ILE A 802 -0.77 -29.77 -18.13
N GLN A 803 -0.68 -30.43 -19.28
CA GLN A 803 -1.78 -31.11 -19.95
C GLN A 803 -1.85 -32.59 -19.54
N SER A 804 -3.05 -33.10 -19.28
CA SER A 804 -3.28 -34.53 -19.05
C SER A 804 -3.12 -35.34 -20.35
N VAL A 805 -2.43 -36.49 -20.26
CA VAL A 805 -2.37 -37.45 -21.37
C VAL A 805 -3.66 -38.27 -21.47
N ALA A 806 -4.27 -38.63 -20.34
CA ALA A 806 -5.53 -39.38 -20.32
C ALA A 806 -6.73 -38.54 -20.81
N SER A 807 -6.71 -37.24 -20.55
CA SER A 807 -7.77 -36.30 -20.95
C SER A 807 -7.18 -35.05 -21.62
N PRO A 808 -6.88 -35.09 -22.94
CA PRO A 808 -6.14 -34.03 -23.62
C PRO A 808 -6.79 -32.65 -23.61
N ASN A 809 -8.09 -32.55 -23.31
CA ASN A 809 -8.79 -31.26 -23.22
C ASN A 809 -8.58 -30.57 -21.84
N LEU A 810 -8.00 -31.27 -20.87
CA LEU A 810 -7.83 -30.80 -19.50
C LEU A 810 -6.36 -30.50 -19.19
N CYS A 811 -6.14 -29.35 -18.57
CA CYS A 811 -4.86 -28.90 -18.04
C CYS A 811 -5.02 -28.59 -16.55
N VAL A 812 -3.91 -28.70 -15.81
CA VAL A 812 -3.86 -28.22 -14.43
C VAL A 812 -4.12 -26.71 -14.42
N ASP A 813 -4.91 -26.25 -13.46
CA ASP A 813 -5.33 -24.86 -13.31
C ASP A 813 -5.43 -24.51 -11.82
N THR A 814 -5.10 -23.28 -11.45
CA THR A 814 -5.25 -22.81 -10.07
C THR A 814 -6.70 -22.57 -9.68
N LEU A 815 -7.64 -22.54 -10.65
CA LEU A 815 -9.06 -22.24 -10.48
C LEU A 815 -9.31 -20.87 -9.83
N SER A 816 -8.39 -19.92 -10.06
CA SER A 816 -8.31 -18.63 -9.38
C SER A 816 -8.20 -18.73 -7.85
N HIS A 817 -7.80 -19.89 -7.34
CA HIS A 817 -7.53 -20.08 -5.92
C HIS A 817 -6.16 -19.49 -5.52
N GLY A 818 -6.07 -19.03 -4.28
CA GLY A 818 -4.91 -18.38 -3.69
C GLY A 818 -4.20 -19.23 -2.63
N GLU A 819 -3.55 -18.57 -1.67
CA GLU A 819 -2.80 -19.21 -0.60
C GLU A 819 -3.68 -20.17 0.23
N LYS A 820 -3.15 -21.36 0.53
CA LYS A 820 -3.78 -22.46 1.31
C LYS A 820 -5.00 -23.11 0.65
N GLU A 821 -5.24 -22.82 -0.62
CA GLU A 821 -6.29 -23.44 -1.41
C GLU A 821 -5.72 -24.46 -2.40
N THR A 822 -6.57 -25.32 -2.95
CA THR A 822 -6.16 -26.45 -3.80
C THR A 822 -6.18 -26.12 -5.28
N ILE A 823 -5.27 -26.72 -6.05
CA ILE A 823 -5.33 -26.70 -7.53
C ILE A 823 -6.28 -27.77 -8.08
N GLY A 824 -6.70 -27.61 -9.34
CA GLY A 824 -7.59 -28.55 -10.02
C GLY A 824 -7.34 -28.64 -11.52
N LEU A 825 -8.35 -29.09 -12.26
CA LEU A 825 -8.32 -29.20 -13.72
C LEU A 825 -9.31 -28.25 -14.39
N PHE A 826 -8.88 -27.62 -15.49
CA PHE A 826 -9.74 -26.83 -16.35
C PHE A 826 -9.41 -27.02 -17.83
N GLY A 827 -10.20 -26.43 -18.73
CA GLY A 827 -9.94 -26.49 -20.16
C GLY A 827 -8.59 -25.88 -20.50
N CYS A 828 -7.78 -26.57 -21.30
CA CYS A 828 -6.43 -26.10 -21.65
C CYS A 828 -6.43 -24.76 -22.40
N ALA A 829 -5.43 -23.93 -22.08
CA ALA A 829 -5.08 -22.75 -22.87
C ALA A 829 -4.81 -23.09 -24.35
N ALA A 830 -5.08 -22.11 -25.23
CA ALA A 830 -4.83 -22.24 -26.67
C ALA A 830 -3.33 -22.42 -26.96
N ASP A 831 -2.50 -21.54 -26.40
CA ASP A 831 -1.04 -21.69 -26.39
C ASP A 831 -0.61 -22.36 -25.07
N LYS A 832 -0.10 -23.59 -25.16
CA LYS A 832 0.37 -24.33 -23.98
C LYS A 832 1.77 -23.90 -23.54
N ALA A 833 2.58 -23.33 -24.43
CA ALA A 833 3.91 -22.84 -24.09
C ALA A 833 3.84 -21.47 -23.40
N GLN A 834 2.87 -20.64 -23.78
CA GLN A 834 2.58 -19.33 -23.17
C GLN A 834 1.09 -19.21 -22.77
N PRO A 835 0.62 -20.00 -21.79
CA PRO A 835 -0.76 -19.93 -21.33
C PRO A 835 -1.01 -18.68 -20.47
N GLN A 836 -2.27 -18.38 -20.19
CA GLN A 836 -2.63 -17.36 -19.20
C GLN A 836 -2.17 -17.75 -17.77
N ALA A 837 -2.10 -16.77 -16.87
CA ALA A 837 -1.43 -16.90 -15.57
C ALA A 837 -1.89 -18.09 -14.69
N ASN A 838 -3.19 -18.40 -14.65
CA ASN A 838 -3.73 -19.49 -13.82
C ASN A 838 -3.39 -20.91 -14.33
N GLN A 839 -2.86 -21.04 -15.56
CA GLN A 839 -2.33 -22.31 -16.10
C GLN A 839 -0.83 -22.23 -16.40
N PHE A 840 -0.17 -21.11 -16.07
CA PHE A 840 1.25 -20.96 -16.35
C PHE A 840 2.07 -21.44 -15.17
N PHE A 841 2.51 -22.70 -15.22
CA PHE A 841 3.35 -23.29 -14.19
C PHE A 841 4.82 -23.32 -14.62
N GLN A 842 5.71 -23.42 -13.65
CA GLN A 842 7.12 -23.74 -13.86
C GLN A 842 7.58 -24.82 -12.87
N LEU A 843 8.35 -25.77 -13.37
CA LEU A 843 9.23 -26.61 -12.56
C LEU A 843 10.57 -25.88 -12.47
N SER A 844 10.73 -25.13 -11.39
CA SER A 844 11.82 -24.17 -11.23
C SER A 844 13.16 -24.87 -10.95
N TRP A 845 14.26 -24.15 -11.16
CA TRP A 845 15.60 -24.63 -10.80
C TRP A 845 15.78 -24.91 -9.29
N HIS A 846 14.87 -24.43 -8.43
CA HIS A 846 14.81 -24.81 -7.01
C HIS A 846 14.22 -26.20 -6.76
N ARG A 847 13.75 -26.90 -7.81
CA ARG A 847 13.10 -28.22 -7.76
C ARG A 847 11.72 -28.19 -7.13
N ASP A 848 11.06 -27.05 -7.20
CA ASP A 848 9.66 -26.89 -6.83
C ASP A 848 8.79 -26.59 -8.05
N LEU A 849 7.51 -26.88 -7.93
CA LEU A 849 6.51 -26.59 -8.94
C LEU A 849 5.67 -25.41 -8.43
N ARG A 850 5.57 -24.34 -9.23
CA ARG A 850 4.92 -23.08 -8.82
C ARG A 850 4.23 -22.39 -9.98
N ILE A 851 3.37 -21.42 -9.65
CA ILE A 851 2.84 -20.48 -10.64
C ILE A 851 4.00 -19.64 -11.17
N LYS A 852 4.15 -19.54 -12.49
CA LYS A 852 5.22 -18.77 -13.12
C LYS A 852 5.08 -17.29 -12.77
N TYR A 853 6.20 -16.67 -12.39
CA TYR A 853 6.28 -15.32 -11.83
C TYR A 853 5.58 -15.10 -10.48
N GLY A 854 4.97 -16.13 -9.90
CA GLY A 854 4.33 -16.10 -8.58
C GLY A 854 5.24 -16.58 -7.44
N GLU A 855 4.77 -16.39 -6.21
CA GLU A 855 5.46 -16.82 -4.98
C GLU A 855 4.84 -18.09 -4.35
N LEU A 856 3.81 -18.67 -5.00
CA LEU A 856 3.08 -19.83 -4.51
C LEU A 856 3.54 -21.12 -5.22
N CYS A 857 4.07 -22.04 -4.43
CA CYS A 857 4.49 -23.38 -4.78
C CYS A 857 3.42 -24.41 -4.45
N TRP A 858 3.51 -25.57 -5.08
CA TRP A 858 2.70 -26.74 -4.79
C TRP A 858 3.24 -27.46 -3.56
N ASP A 859 2.42 -27.51 -2.52
CA ASP A 859 2.74 -28.08 -1.22
C ASP A 859 1.84 -29.29 -0.93
N VAL A 860 2.44 -30.39 -0.46
CA VAL A 860 1.72 -31.59 -0.06
C VAL A 860 2.11 -31.96 1.37
N SER A 861 1.28 -31.51 2.32
CA SER A 861 1.49 -31.73 3.75
C SER A 861 1.15 -33.15 4.22
N GLU A 862 0.31 -33.86 3.47
CA GLU A 862 -0.22 -35.18 3.87
C GLU A 862 0.40 -36.33 3.06
N SER A 863 0.70 -37.43 3.75
CA SER A 863 1.20 -38.68 3.15
C SER A 863 0.11 -39.75 3.00
N ILE A 864 -1.11 -39.33 2.69
CA ILE A 864 -2.26 -40.23 2.46
C ILE A 864 -2.54 -40.41 0.95
N ALA A 865 -3.39 -41.39 0.62
CA ALA A 865 -3.93 -41.53 -0.73
C ALA A 865 -4.86 -40.35 -1.05
N ASN A 866 -4.85 -39.90 -2.31
CA ASN A 866 -5.54 -38.70 -2.78
C ASN A 866 -5.20 -37.44 -1.98
N ALA A 867 -3.93 -37.31 -1.56
CA ALA A 867 -3.48 -36.13 -0.84
C ALA A 867 -3.63 -34.88 -1.71
N LYS A 868 -4.20 -33.83 -1.12
CA LYS A 868 -4.45 -32.57 -1.80
C LYS A 868 -3.14 -31.81 -2.01
N ILE A 869 -3.11 -31.02 -3.07
CA ILE A 869 -2.00 -30.12 -3.38
C ILE A 869 -2.47 -28.71 -3.05
N LEU A 870 -1.81 -28.07 -2.10
CA LEU A 870 -2.12 -26.71 -1.66
C LEU A 870 -1.16 -25.72 -2.32
N LEU A 871 -1.63 -24.53 -2.63
CA LEU A 871 -0.78 -23.41 -2.97
C LEU A 871 -0.21 -22.80 -1.68
N TYR A 872 1.10 -22.85 -1.50
CA TYR A 872 1.78 -22.33 -0.31
C TYR A 872 3.01 -21.51 -0.67
N HIS A 873 3.47 -20.63 0.20
CA HIS A 873 4.65 -19.81 -0.08
C HIS A 873 5.90 -20.66 -0.30
N CYS A 874 6.59 -20.39 -1.41
CA CYS A 874 7.80 -21.12 -1.77
C CYS A 874 8.91 -20.95 -0.72
N HIS A 875 9.25 -22.03 0.00
CA HIS A 875 10.27 -21.98 1.07
C HIS A 875 11.64 -22.57 0.66
N GLY A 876 11.75 -23.20 -0.51
CA GLY A 876 13.03 -23.72 -1.05
C GLY A 876 13.65 -24.89 -0.27
N GLY A 877 12.91 -25.48 0.68
CA GLY A 877 13.42 -26.54 1.57
C GLY A 877 13.35 -27.95 0.98
N GLN A 878 12.83 -28.13 -0.25
CA GLN A 878 12.76 -29.41 -0.96
C GLN A 878 12.11 -30.59 -0.19
N GLY A 879 11.25 -30.29 0.80
CA GLY A 879 10.47 -31.29 1.51
C GLY A 879 9.17 -31.60 0.77
N ASN A 880 8.05 -31.20 1.37
CA ASN A 880 6.70 -31.25 0.80
C ASN A 880 6.55 -30.53 -0.55
N GLN A 881 7.43 -29.57 -0.87
CA GLN A 881 7.45 -28.86 -2.16
C GLN A 881 8.48 -29.37 -3.18
N LEU A 882 9.12 -30.52 -2.97
CA LEU A 882 10.00 -31.11 -3.98
C LEU A 882 9.20 -31.82 -5.06
N TRP A 883 9.47 -31.50 -6.31
CA TRP A 883 8.83 -32.11 -7.47
C TRP A 883 9.87 -32.48 -8.53
N ARG A 884 9.62 -33.55 -9.29
CA ARG A 884 10.46 -33.97 -10.42
C ARG A 884 9.59 -34.40 -11.58
N TYR A 885 9.96 -34.05 -12.80
CA TYR A 885 9.35 -34.59 -14.01
C TYR A 885 10.22 -35.70 -14.61
N ASP A 886 9.62 -36.86 -14.82
CA ASP A 886 10.26 -38.03 -15.43
C ASP A 886 9.98 -38.04 -16.94
N LEU A 887 11.06 -38.00 -17.75
CA LEU A 887 10.95 -37.91 -19.20
C LEU A 887 10.41 -39.19 -19.84
N ASP A 888 10.74 -40.36 -19.27
CA ASP A 888 10.43 -41.65 -19.85
C ASP A 888 8.99 -42.06 -19.52
N SER A 889 8.59 -41.89 -18.26
CA SER A 889 7.24 -42.24 -17.81
C SER A 889 6.21 -41.11 -18.00
N GLN A 890 6.66 -39.88 -18.28
CA GLN A 890 5.83 -38.66 -18.32
C GLN A 890 5.12 -38.36 -17.00
N GLN A 891 5.64 -38.85 -15.87
CA GLN A 891 5.06 -38.64 -14.55
C GLN A 891 5.68 -37.43 -13.85
N ILE A 892 4.84 -36.70 -13.11
CA ILE A 892 5.30 -35.66 -12.17
C ILE A 892 5.34 -36.29 -10.78
N ARG A 893 6.54 -36.53 -10.25
CA ARG A 893 6.81 -37.18 -8.96
C ARG A 893 6.89 -36.14 -7.84
N GLN A 894 6.32 -36.46 -6.67
CA GLN A 894 6.29 -35.62 -5.47
C GLN A 894 7.23 -36.17 -4.40
N GLY A 895 8.13 -35.32 -3.91
CA GLY A 895 9.11 -35.64 -2.88
C GLY A 895 10.13 -36.71 -3.30
N LYS A 896 10.76 -37.34 -2.31
CA LYS A 896 11.68 -38.48 -2.50
C LYS A 896 10.96 -39.84 -2.49
N ASN A 897 9.68 -39.85 -2.14
CA ASN A 897 8.87 -41.06 -2.03
C ASN A 897 8.29 -41.46 -3.41
N ASN A 898 7.81 -42.70 -3.55
CA ASN A 898 7.21 -43.17 -4.80
C ASN A 898 5.77 -42.65 -5.00
N ARG A 899 5.61 -41.33 -5.07
CA ARG A 899 4.34 -40.62 -5.19
C ARG A 899 4.31 -39.77 -6.46
N CYS A 900 3.18 -39.76 -7.15
CA CYS A 900 3.00 -39.10 -8.44
C CYS A 900 1.72 -38.26 -8.45
N LEU A 901 1.74 -37.21 -9.26
CA LEU A 901 0.58 -36.41 -9.61
C LEU A 901 -0.43 -37.27 -10.36
N ASP A 902 -1.66 -37.30 -9.87
CA ASP A 902 -2.77 -38.08 -10.38
C ASP A 902 -4.01 -37.20 -10.49
N MET A 903 -5.02 -37.67 -11.21
CA MET A 903 -6.24 -36.90 -11.46
C MET A 903 -7.52 -37.74 -11.49
N ASP A 904 -8.62 -37.03 -11.24
CA ASP A 904 -9.99 -37.47 -11.47
C ASP A 904 -10.63 -36.46 -12.44
N ALA A 905 -10.85 -36.90 -13.69
CA ALA A 905 -11.39 -36.06 -14.75
C ALA A 905 -12.83 -35.61 -14.46
N ASP A 906 -13.64 -36.50 -13.88
CA ASP A 906 -15.05 -36.26 -13.60
C ASP A 906 -15.22 -35.23 -12.48
N LYS A 907 -14.37 -35.32 -11.45
CA LYS A 907 -14.34 -34.35 -10.34
C LYS A 907 -13.48 -33.12 -10.63
N ARG A 908 -12.79 -33.07 -11.78
CA ARG A 908 -11.80 -32.04 -12.13
C ARG A 908 -10.77 -31.79 -11.03
N ALA A 909 -10.37 -32.86 -10.35
CA ALA A 909 -9.49 -32.80 -9.19
C ALA A 909 -8.10 -33.31 -9.53
N VAL A 910 -7.10 -32.72 -8.88
CA VAL A 910 -5.70 -33.17 -8.95
C VAL A 910 -5.24 -33.49 -7.52
N PHE A 911 -4.52 -34.58 -7.37
CA PHE A 911 -4.04 -35.08 -6.08
C PHE A 911 -2.78 -35.92 -6.25
N VAL A 912 -2.19 -36.34 -5.14
CA VAL A 912 -0.99 -37.17 -5.13
C VAL A 912 -1.31 -38.58 -4.63
N ASN A 913 -0.87 -39.59 -5.39
CA ASN A 913 -1.02 -41.02 -5.11
C ASN A 913 0.28 -41.78 -5.32
N PRO A 914 0.38 -43.06 -4.90
CA PRO A 914 1.49 -43.92 -5.29
C PRO A 914 1.67 -43.98 -6.81
N CYS A 915 2.91 -43.90 -7.29
CA CYS A 915 3.21 -43.95 -8.72
C CYS A 915 2.86 -45.31 -9.33
N SER A 916 2.18 -45.30 -10.48
CA SER A 916 1.84 -46.47 -11.28
C SER A 916 2.08 -46.17 -12.76
N GLU A 917 3.06 -46.84 -13.37
CA GLU A 917 3.42 -46.61 -14.79
C GLU A 917 2.29 -46.99 -15.74
N SER A 918 1.41 -47.93 -15.35
CA SER A 918 0.26 -48.34 -16.17
C SER A 918 -0.91 -47.36 -16.10
N ASN A 919 -0.93 -46.42 -15.14
CA ASN A 919 -2.04 -45.49 -14.96
C ASN A 919 -1.89 -44.29 -15.91
N PRO A 920 -2.76 -44.13 -16.94
CA PRO A 920 -2.68 -43.00 -17.85
C PRO A 920 -3.01 -41.65 -17.19
N ASN A 921 -3.75 -41.64 -16.08
CA ASN A 921 -4.10 -40.42 -15.34
C ASN A 921 -2.89 -39.79 -14.64
N GLN A 922 -1.79 -40.53 -14.48
CA GLN A 922 -0.54 -40.02 -13.89
C GLN A 922 0.45 -39.48 -14.93
N ARG A 923 0.06 -39.41 -16.21
CA ARG A 923 0.93 -38.98 -17.31
C ARG A 923 0.57 -37.57 -17.78
N TRP A 924 1.58 -36.72 -17.90
CA TRP A 924 1.42 -35.28 -18.11
C TRP A 924 2.35 -34.77 -19.21
N LYS A 925 1.90 -33.78 -19.99
CA LYS A 925 2.69 -33.07 -20.99
C LYS A 925 2.86 -31.61 -20.60
N TRP A 926 4.09 -31.11 -20.72
CA TRP A 926 4.40 -29.71 -20.50
C TRP A 926 4.37 -28.93 -21.82
N GLY A 927 3.99 -27.65 -21.73
CA GLY A 927 4.10 -26.71 -22.85
C GLY A 927 5.54 -26.51 -23.33
N TYR A 928 6.50 -26.50 -22.40
CA TYR A 928 7.93 -26.38 -22.68
C TYR A 928 8.75 -27.26 -21.72
N LEU A 929 9.75 -27.95 -22.27
CA LEU A 929 10.70 -28.79 -21.53
C LEU A 929 12.13 -28.38 -21.86
N ASN A 930 12.95 -28.18 -20.82
CA ASN A 930 14.39 -28.05 -20.97
C ASN A 930 15.05 -29.43 -20.83
N MET A 931 15.17 -30.13 -21.97
CA MET A 931 15.69 -31.50 -22.02
C MET A 931 17.10 -31.63 -21.43
N THR A 932 17.95 -30.62 -21.62
CA THR A 932 19.30 -30.61 -21.09
C THR A 932 19.29 -30.55 -19.56
N ALA A 933 18.49 -29.65 -18.98
CA ALA A 933 18.35 -29.53 -17.53
C ALA A 933 17.74 -30.79 -16.89
N LEU A 934 16.68 -31.34 -17.50
CA LEU A 934 15.98 -32.52 -16.98
C LEU A 934 16.86 -33.79 -17.01
N ARG A 935 17.67 -33.99 -18.06
CA ARG A 935 18.63 -35.12 -18.12
C ARG A 935 19.75 -34.99 -17.10
N HIS A 936 20.08 -33.77 -16.68
CA HIS A 936 21.08 -33.47 -15.67
C HIS A 936 20.42 -33.08 -14.34
N TRP A 937 19.25 -33.64 -14.03
CA TRP A 937 18.46 -33.28 -12.84
C TRP A 937 19.32 -33.21 -11.58
N ASP A 938 20.17 -34.22 -11.31
CA ASP A 938 20.92 -34.30 -10.07
C ASP A 938 22.04 -33.24 -9.95
N SER A 939 22.56 -32.74 -11.08
CA SER A 939 23.66 -31.78 -11.12
C SER A 939 23.25 -30.34 -11.51
N TYR A 940 22.06 -30.16 -12.06
CA TYR A 940 21.55 -28.88 -12.55
C TYR A 940 20.60 -28.23 -11.54
N GLY A 941 20.66 -26.90 -11.39
CA GLY A 941 19.83 -26.13 -10.47
C GLY A 941 20.32 -26.18 -9.01
N ALA A 942 19.41 -25.96 -8.06
CA ALA A 942 19.74 -25.99 -6.63
C ALA A 942 20.22 -27.38 -6.19
N LYS A 943 21.15 -27.44 -5.24
CA LYS A 943 21.63 -28.71 -4.66
C LYS A 943 20.46 -29.46 -4.03
N ILE A 944 20.44 -30.79 -4.16
CA ILE A 944 19.45 -31.63 -3.47
C ILE A 944 19.76 -31.61 -1.97
N ILE A 945 18.79 -31.21 -1.16
CA ILE A 945 18.91 -31.21 0.31
C ILE A 945 18.66 -32.64 0.79
N GLU A 946 19.62 -33.24 1.48
CA GLU A 946 19.51 -34.61 2.03
C GLU A 946 18.52 -34.71 3.19
#